data_AF-A0A0B7AQY1-F1
#
_entry.id   AF-A0A0B7AQY1-F1
#
_cell.length_a   1.000
_cell.length_b   1.000
_cell.length_c   1.000
_cell.angle_alpha   90.00
_cell.angle_beta   90.00
_cell.angle_gamma   90.00
#
_symmetry.space_group_name_H-M   'P 1'
#
loop_
_entity.id
_entity.type
_entity.pdbx_description
1 polymer ?
#
loop_
_entity_poly.entity_id
_entity_poly.type
_entity_poly.pdbx_seq_one_letter_code
_entity_poly.pdbx_strand_id
1 'polypeptide(L)'
;MAFNYVVTAHKPTSVTNGVTGNFTSPTDLNLIIAKNTRVEIYVVTPEGLRPIKEIMIYGRIAVIELFRPPGETKDLMFLLTHRYNAMILECQVDGENIEIITRAHGNVQDRIGRLSETGIIGIIDPQCRVIGLRLYDGLFKIIPLEKENKELKAFSIRLEELNVIDMAFLYGCQNPTVALIHHDQSGRHVKTYEVSLKEREKDFIKGPWKQDNVETMASMLIPIPDPLGGTVIIGQESITYHNGENYIAIAPAQITLSPINCYGKVDANGSRYLLGNLAGDLLMLILEKEEKMDGTAVVKDLKVESLGVTTIPEKILYLDNGVVFLGSHLGDSQLVKLNSKRDPNGSYVQVMETFVNLGPIVDMVVVDLERQGQGQLVTCSGSMKEGSLRIIRNGIGINEHASIDLPGIKGIWPLRVNSEKFDNMMVMSFVGQSRVLQLSGEEVEETELPGFDGGNQTFVCNNVCFNQILQITQASVRLISCLPGGLAQEWHHPEGKNISLACCNNCQVVIAAGSELFYFEIENGKVTQKGHATVDYEVACLDISPLREDSERSELLAVGLWTDISSRLLKLPNFESLHVEMLGGEIIPRSILMATFEGIHYLLCALGDGSLFYFLLDPDTGYLSEKKKVTLGTQPTILKTFKSLATTNVFACSDRPTVIYSSNHKLVFSNVNLKEVNHMCPLNSDGYPDSLALANDTTLMIGTIDEIQKLHIRTIPLRESPRRIAYQEATQTFGVITLRVDTGERNTQCFEPLPAPASLTAQNTSTATSKLLSGGGGVSAGGEQSINDEQEVYSFLILRQSTFEVLHSHTLLPSECATSLISTTLGEDATPYYIVGTALISPEEAEPKSGRIIVFHYNEGKLAMVAEKEIKGAAYSMVSFNGKLLASVNSTVRLFEWTADKELRLECSHFNNILALYLKCKGDFVLVADLMKSIALLGYKPLQDAFEEIARDGNVKWMTAIEILDDDNFLGADNFHNLFVCQKDSAATTDEERSQMQEVGLYHLGEMVNIFRHGSLVMHHAGENTTPIQGSVLFGTVNGAVGMVAQLPQDFFAFLLDVQSKLSRVIKSVGKVEHSFWRSYFTEQKRDASMGFIDGDLIESFLDLNRDKMQEVVQGLQIDDGDMKRDATVDDLVKIIEELTRIH
;
A
#
# COMPACT_ATOMS: atom_id res chain seq x y z
N MET A 1 8.96 6.04 32.81
CA MET A 1 7.93 6.44 31.82
C MET A 1 8.46 6.09 30.44
N ALA A 2 7.62 5.49 29.59
CA ALA A 2 7.95 5.17 28.21
C ALA A 2 7.44 6.26 27.26
N PHE A 3 8.25 6.66 26.30
CA PHE A 3 7.89 7.65 25.28
C PHE A 3 8.11 7.04 23.91
N ASN A 4 7.07 7.06 23.08
CA ASN A 4 7.07 6.33 21.82
C ASN A 4 6.64 7.24 20.66
N TYR A 5 7.19 6.98 19.48
CA TYR A 5 6.83 7.57 18.20
C TYR A 5 6.17 6.51 17.34
N VAL A 6 5.02 6.82 16.74
CA VAL A 6 4.29 5.91 15.86
C VAL A 6 4.07 6.56 14.51
N VAL A 7 4.47 5.89 13.44
CA VAL A 7 4.34 6.40 12.07
C VAL A 7 3.90 5.30 11.12
N THR A 8 3.15 5.68 10.08
CA THR A 8 2.73 4.79 9.00
C THR A 8 3.82 4.71 7.93
N ALA A 9 4.50 3.56 7.83
CA ALA A 9 5.51 3.33 6.79
C ALA A 9 4.90 3.02 5.42
N HIS A 10 3.79 2.28 5.40
CA HIS A 10 2.97 2.02 4.22
C HIS A 10 1.50 2.24 4.56
N LYS A 11 0.81 3.04 3.74
CA LYS A 11 -0.61 3.39 3.92
C LYS A 11 -1.51 2.15 3.82
N PRO A 12 -2.74 2.20 4.39
CA PRO A 12 -3.74 1.15 4.19
C PRO A 12 -4.07 0.98 2.70
N THR A 13 -4.13 -0.26 2.23
CA THR A 13 -4.40 -0.60 0.81
C THR A 13 -5.78 -1.18 0.59
N SER A 14 -6.36 -1.83 1.60
CA SER A 14 -7.68 -2.47 1.48
C SER A 14 -8.78 -1.46 1.20
N VAL A 15 -9.60 -1.74 0.20
CA VAL A 15 -10.79 -0.93 -0.11
C VAL A 15 -11.94 -1.39 0.78
N THR A 16 -12.38 -0.51 1.66
CA THR A 16 -13.46 -0.78 2.63
C THR A 16 -14.82 -0.34 2.13
N ASN A 17 -14.86 0.82 1.45
CA ASN A 17 -16.07 1.41 0.92
C ASN A 17 -15.71 2.23 -0.33
N GLY A 18 -16.73 2.59 -1.11
CA GLY A 18 -16.54 3.48 -2.25
C GLY A 18 -17.87 3.81 -2.92
N VAL A 19 -17.86 4.86 -3.73
CA VAL A 19 -19.05 5.41 -4.38
C VAL A 19 -18.67 6.10 -5.69
N THR A 20 -19.60 6.16 -6.63
CA THR A 20 -19.46 6.87 -7.91
C THR A 20 -20.52 7.96 -8.04
N GLY A 21 -20.16 9.08 -8.65
CA GLY A 21 -21.06 10.23 -8.82
C GLY A 21 -20.34 11.47 -9.36
N ASN A 22 -20.99 12.62 -9.36
CA ASN A 22 -20.45 13.88 -9.87
C ASN A 22 -20.06 14.82 -8.72
N PHE A 23 -18.90 14.57 -8.11
CA PHE A 23 -18.45 15.28 -6.90
C PHE A 23 -17.58 16.51 -7.20
N THR A 24 -16.70 16.41 -8.19
CA THR A 24 -15.74 17.46 -8.57
C THR A 24 -16.36 18.51 -9.47
N SER A 25 -17.14 18.09 -10.46
CA SER A 25 -17.95 18.96 -11.30
C SER A 25 -19.29 18.29 -11.65
N PRO A 26 -20.29 19.03 -12.16
CA PRO A 26 -21.58 18.46 -12.57
C PRO A 26 -21.49 17.43 -13.71
N THR A 27 -20.39 17.46 -14.48
CA THR A 27 -20.20 16.62 -15.68
C THR A 27 -19.20 15.49 -15.47
N ASP A 28 -18.24 15.68 -14.57
CA ASP A 28 -17.20 14.67 -14.36
C ASP A 28 -17.76 13.49 -13.58
N LEU A 29 -17.49 12.29 -14.07
CA LEU A 29 -17.76 11.07 -13.32
C LEU A 29 -16.57 10.82 -12.40
N ASN A 30 -16.83 10.83 -11.10
CA ASN A 30 -15.87 10.56 -10.06
C ASN A 30 -16.01 9.14 -9.54
N LEU A 31 -14.86 8.54 -9.24
CA LEU A 31 -14.73 7.35 -8.42
C LEU A 31 -14.11 7.76 -7.09
N ILE A 32 -14.82 7.53 -5.99
CA ILE A 32 -14.35 7.87 -4.65
C ILE A 32 -14.19 6.58 -3.86
N ILE A 33 -12.99 6.35 -3.33
CA ILE A 33 -12.61 5.11 -2.64
C ILE A 33 -12.23 5.44 -1.21
N ALA A 34 -12.74 4.66 -0.25
CA ALA A 34 -12.38 4.76 1.15
C ALA A 34 -11.48 3.59 1.57
N LYS A 35 -10.27 3.93 2.01
CA LYS A 35 -9.25 3.01 2.57
C LYS A 35 -9.07 3.31 4.05
N ASN A 36 -9.94 2.72 4.88
CA ASN A 36 -10.03 2.93 6.33
C ASN A 36 -10.12 4.41 6.76
N THR A 37 -9.00 5.11 6.95
CA THR A 37 -8.93 6.52 7.36
C THR A 37 -8.73 7.49 6.19
N ARG A 38 -8.55 6.99 4.97
CA ARG A 38 -8.25 7.81 3.79
C ARG A 38 -9.37 7.74 2.76
N VAL A 39 -9.58 8.84 2.06
CA VAL A 39 -10.46 8.91 0.88
C VAL A 39 -9.63 9.34 -0.32
N GLU A 40 -9.68 8.54 -1.37
CA GLU A 40 -9.05 8.81 -2.66
C GLU A 40 -10.13 9.19 -3.67
N ILE A 41 -9.91 10.29 -4.40
CA ILE A 41 -10.83 10.82 -5.39
C ILE A 41 -10.16 10.73 -6.76
N TYR A 42 -10.82 10.03 -7.68
CA TYR A 42 -10.41 9.87 -9.07
C TYR A 42 -11.46 10.50 -10.00
N VAL A 43 -11.02 10.94 -11.19
CA VAL A 43 -11.90 11.19 -12.33
C VAL A 43 -11.75 10.06 -13.34
N VAL A 44 -12.89 9.59 -13.82
CA VAL A 44 -12.94 8.57 -14.87
C VAL A 44 -12.65 9.26 -16.21
N THR A 45 -11.60 8.79 -16.88
CA THR A 45 -11.19 9.27 -18.21
C THR A 45 -11.24 8.13 -19.22
N PRO A 46 -11.19 8.41 -20.54
CA PRO A 46 -11.13 7.37 -21.56
C PRO A 46 -9.91 6.45 -21.44
N GLU A 47 -8.81 6.96 -20.89
CA GLU A 47 -7.52 6.25 -20.74
C GLU A 47 -7.45 5.42 -19.44
N GLY A 48 -8.30 5.71 -18.46
CA GLY A 48 -8.29 5.06 -17.15
C GLY A 48 -8.75 5.99 -16.02
N LEU A 49 -8.20 5.77 -14.82
CA LEU A 49 -8.51 6.57 -13.64
C LEU A 49 -7.43 7.63 -13.43
N ARG A 50 -7.82 8.92 -13.43
CA ARG A 50 -6.91 10.02 -13.10
C ARG A 50 -7.05 10.39 -11.62
N PRO A 51 -6.01 10.25 -10.78
CA PRO A 51 -6.05 10.68 -9.40
C PRO A 51 -6.18 12.21 -9.33
N ILE A 52 -7.03 12.68 -8.42
CA ILE A 52 -7.25 14.13 -8.20
C ILE A 52 -6.78 14.55 -6.82
N LYS A 53 -7.27 13.88 -5.78
CA LYS A 53 -6.98 14.26 -4.41
C LYS A 53 -7.09 13.06 -3.49
N GLU A 54 -6.15 12.98 -2.57
CA GLU A 54 -6.18 12.08 -1.43
C GLU A 54 -6.40 12.92 -0.16
N ILE A 55 -7.33 12.52 0.69
CA ILE A 55 -7.62 13.19 1.97
C ILE A 55 -7.53 12.20 3.13
N MET A 56 -6.98 12.67 4.24
CA MET A 56 -6.97 11.95 5.51
C MET A 56 -8.15 12.42 6.38
N ILE A 57 -8.90 11.46 6.92
CA ILE A 57 -9.99 11.66 7.87
C ILE A 57 -9.52 11.19 9.24
N TYR A 58 -9.72 12.00 10.27
CA TYR A 58 -9.46 11.61 11.67
C TYR A 58 -10.57 10.69 12.20
N GLY A 59 -10.66 9.50 11.62
CA GLY A 59 -11.65 8.49 11.93
C GLY A 59 -11.67 7.37 10.90
N ARG A 60 -11.95 6.14 11.34
CA ARG A 60 -12.25 5.02 10.43
C ARG A 60 -13.59 5.29 9.75
N ILE A 61 -13.61 5.27 8.43
CA ILE A 61 -14.79 5.54 7.60
C ILE A 61 -15.72 4.33 7.65
N ALA A 62 -16.91 4.50 8.22
CA ALA A 62 -17.93 3.46 8.32
C ALA A 62 -18.92 3.55 7.14
N VAL A 63 -19.33 4.76 6.77
CA VAL A 63 -20.28 5.01 5.68
C VAL A 63 -19.77 6.15 4.81
N ILE A 64 -19.88 5.98 3.50
CA ILE A 64 -19.63 7.03 2.49
C ILE A 64 -20.74 6.95 1.45
N GLU A 65 -21.46 8.05 1.25
CA GLU A 65 -22.58 8.11 0.30
C GLU A 65 -22.58 9.46 -0.41
N LEU A 66 -22.88 9.45 -1.71
CA LEU A 66 -23.08 10.66 -2.50
C LEU A 66 -24.57 10.95 -2.65
N PHE A 67 -24.92 12.22 -2.57
CA PHE A 67 -26.30 12.67 -2.76
C PHE A 67 -26.34 14.08 -3.36
N ARG A 68 -27.39 14.37 -4.13
CA ARG A 68 -27.60 15.69 -4.75
C ARG A 68 -28.89 16.33 -4.25
N PRO A 69 -28.81 17.23 -3.24
CA PRO A 69 -29.96 17.98 -2.79
C PRO A 69 -30.56 18.84 -3.92
N PRO A 70 -31.89 19.10 -3.89
CA PRO A 70 -32.52 19.97 -4.86
C PRO A 70 -31.93 21.39 -4.77
N GLY A 71 -31.41 21.87 -5.90
CA GLY A 71 -30.79 23.20 -6.02
C GLY A 71 -29.25 23.22 -5.93
N GLU A 72 -28.61 22.09 -5.64
CA GLU A 72 -27.15 21.93 -5.78
C GLU A 72 -26.83 21.41 -7.20
N THR A 73 -25.72 21.88 -7.78
CA THR A 73 -25.31 21.51 -9.15
C THR A 73 -24.45 20.25 -9.22
N LYS A 74 -23.75 19.94 -8.14
CA LYS A 74 -22.83 18.80 -7.97
C LYS A 74 -23.22 18.00 -6.73
N ASP A 75 -22.73 16.78 -6.62
CA ASP A 75 -23.00 15.91 -5.48
C ASP A 75 -22.26 16.40 -4.23
N LEU A 76 -22.89 16.18 -3.09
CA LEU A 76 -22.27 16.31 -1.77
C LEU A 76 -21.93 14.93 -1.24
N MET A 77 -20.89 14.85 -0.42
CA MET A 77 -20.43 13.60 0.18
C MET A 77 -20.79 13.55 1.65
N PHE A 78 -21.65 12.60 2.02
CA PHE A 78 -21.88 12.26 3.42
C PHE A 78 -20.87 11.22 3.88
N LEU A 79 -20.27 11.46 5.03
CA LEU A 79 -19.30 10.54 5.65
C LEU A 79 -19.66 10.36 7.13
N LEU A 80 -19.66 9.10 7.57
CA LEU A 80 -19.80 8.73 8.97
C LEU A 80 -18.60 7.89 9.40
N THR A 81 -18.01 8.25 10.53
CA THR A 81 -16.90 7.48 11.13
C THR A 81 -17.40 6.44 12.14
N HIS A 82 -16.58 5.43 12.44
CA HIS A 82 -16.88 4.44 13.50
C HIS A 82 -16.99 5.06 14.91
N ARG A 83 -16.44 6.26 15.12
CA ARG A 83 -16.64 7.07 16.35
C ARG A 83 -17.81 8.06 16.23
N TYR A 84 -18.73 7.79 15.32
CA TYR A 84 -19.98 8.52 15.12
C TYR A 84 -19.83 10.00 14.75
N ASN A 85 -18.66 10.43 14.27
CA ASN A 85 -18.53 11.75 13.67
C ASN A 85 -19.14 11.70 12.27
N ALA A 86 -20.25 12.42 12.10
CA ALA A 86 -20.93 12.62 10.85
C ALA A 86 -20.48 13.94 10.22
N MET A 87 -20.31 13.96 8.90
CA MET A 87 -19.93 15.16 8.16
C MET A 87 -20.50 15.16 6.75
N ILE A 88 -20.78 16.35 6.23
CA ILE A 88 -21.12 16.60 4.84
C ILE A 88 -20.00 17.44 4.23
N LEU A 89 -19.39 16.90 3.19
CA LEU A 89 -18.23 17.46 2.50
C LEU A 89 -18.61 17.92 1.09
N GLU A 90 -17.98 19.00 0.65
CA GLU A 90 -18.12 19.56 -0.69
C GLU A 90 -16.73 19.77 -1.30
N CYS A 91 -16.56 19.45 -2.58
CA CYS A 91 -15.35 19.76 -3.33
C CYS A 91 -15.43 21.16 -3.93
N GLN A 92 -14.55 22.07 -3.54
CA GLN A 92 -14.40 23.38 -4.19
C GLN A 92 -13.15 23.37 -5.07
N VAL A 93 -13.34 23.77 -6.33
CA VAL A 93 -12.28 23.81 -7.34
C VAL A 93 -12.06 25.26 -7.73
N ASP A 94 -10.94 25.84 -7.28
CA ASP A 94 -10.54 27.23 -7.54
C ASP A 94 -9.26 27.22 -8.43
N GLY A 95 -9.45 27.13 -9.75
CA GLY A 95 -8.34 26.98 -10.70
C GLY A 95 -7.69 25.59 -10.58
N GLU A 96 -6.40 25.54 -10.25
CA GLU A 96 -5.67 24.29 -9.99
C GLU A 96 -5.80 23.81 -8.53
N ASN A 97 -6.27 24.69 -7.61
CA ASN A 97 -6.42 24.34 -6.21
C ASN A 97 -7.76 23.63 -5.95
N ILE A 98 -7.66 22.39 -5.46
CA ILE A 98 -8.81 21.57 -5.07
C ILE A 98 -8.84 21.45 -3.55
N GLU A 99 -9.86 22.03 -2.93
CA GLU A 99 -10.08 21.99 -1.49
C GLU A 99 -11.38 21.25 -1.15
N ILE A 100 -11.34 20.42 -0.11
CA ILE A 100 -12.52 19.74 0.43
C ILE A 100 -13.01 20.51 1.66
N ILE A 101 -14.17 21.15 1.52
CA ILE A 101 -14.76 21.97 2.58
C ILE A 101 -15.81 21.20 3.37
N THR A 102 -15.85 21.45 4.68
CA THR A 102 -16.87 20.87 5.57
C THR A 102 -18.10 21.77 5.63
N ARG A 103 -19.20 21.33 5.01
CA ARG A 103 -20.49 22.04 4.99
C ARG A 103 -21.24 21.92 6.30
N ALA A 104 -21.28 20.70 6.84
CA ALA A 104 -21.92 20.38 8.11
C ALA A 104 -21.13 19.27 8.82
N HIS A 105 -21.14 19.27 10.14
CA HIS A 105 -20.49 18.23 10.95
C HIS A 105 -21.15 18.13 12.33
N GLY A 106 -21.11 16.95 12.92
CA GLY A 106 -21.61 16.70 14.28
C GLY A 106 -21.31 15.28 14.73
N ASN A 107 -21.31 15.04 16.04
CA ASN A 107 -21.20 13.69 16.58
C ASN A 107 -22.60 13.14 16.89
N VAL A 108 -22.96 12.02 16.25
CA VAL A 108 -24.30 11.41 16.35
C VAL A 108 -24.35 10.24 17.33
N GLN A 109 -23.35 10.08 18.20
CA GLN A 109 -23.33 9.07 19.25
C GLN A 109 -24.47 9.29 20.27
N ASP A 110 -25.14 8.22 20.67
CA ASP A 110 -26.02 8.24 21.84
C ASP A 110 -25.23 7.89 23.10
N ARG A 111 -25.57 8.52 24.23
CA ARG A 111 -24.90 8.25 25.51
C ARG A 111 -25.12 6.82 26.01
N ILE A 112 -26.22 6.20 25.58
CA ILE A 112 -26.66 4.86 25.99
C ILE A 112 -27.21 4.18 24.74
N GLY A 113 -26.77 2.95 24.50
CA GLY A 113 -27.27 2.12 23.39
C GLY A 113 -26.42 0.87 23.24
N ARG A 114 -27.05 -0.27 22.95
CA ARG A 114 -26.34 -1.50 22.60
C ARG A 114 -25.92 -1.39 21.13
N LEU A 115 -24.63 -1.59 20.87
CA LEU A 115 -24.10 -1.62 19.51
C LEU A 115 -24.72 -2.77 18.73
N SER A 116 -25.10 -2.49 17.49
CA SER A 116 -25.65 -3.50 16.61
C SER A 116 -24.60 -4.47 16.11
N GLU A 117 -24.95 -5.76 16.09
CA GLU A 117 -24.05 -6.84 15.66
C GLU A 117 -23.71 -6.77 14.16
N THR A 118 -24.65 -6.31 13.32
CA THR A 118 -24.44 -6.14 11.87
C THR A 118 -23.78 -4.80 11.51
N GLY A 119 -23.22 -4.07 12.49
CA GLY A 119 -22.44 -2.85 12.26
C GLY A 119 -23.27 -1.59 11.99
N ILE A 120 -22.60 -0.55 11.48
CA ILE A 120 -23.21 0.75 11.20
C ILE A 120 -23.83 0.71 9.80
N ILE A 121 -25.11 1.06 9.67
CA ILE A 121 -25.76 1.28 8.37
C ILE A 121 -26.13 2.76 8.28
N GLY A 122 -25.74 3.40 7.18
CA GLY A 122 -26.18 4.76 6.85
C GLY A 122 -26.77 4.78 5.45
N ILE A 123 -27.99 5.29 5.35
CA ILE A 123 -28.78 5.33 4.12
C ILE A 123 -29.34 6.73 3.90
N ILE A 124 -29.43 7.15 2.65
CA ILE A 124 -29.95 8.46 2.27
C ILE A 124 -31.24 8.26 1.48
N ASP A 125 -32.28 9.04 1.82
CA ASP A 125 -33.52 9.05 1.06
C ASP A 125 -33.26 9.54 -0.39
N PRO A 126 -33.79 8.86 -1.44
CA PRO A 126 -33.55 9.24 -2.83
C PRO A 126 -33.93 10.69 -3.19
N GLN A 127 -34.90 11.27 -2.48
CA GLN A 127 -35.29 12.67 -2.66
C GLN A 127 -34.46 13.64 -1.79
N CYS A 128 -33.41 13.15 -1.15
CA CYS A 128 -32.48 13.89 -0.29
C CYS A 128 -33.16 14.63 0.87
N ARG A 129 -34.22 14.05 1.45
CA ARG A 129 -34.95 14.68 2.58
C ARG A 129 -34.31 14.40 3.92
N VAL A 130 -33.82 13.18 4.13
CA VAL A 130 -33.24 12.72 5.39
C VAL A 130 -32.10 11.74 5.16
N ILE A 131 -31.22 11.65 6.15
CA ILE A 131 -30.26 10.56 6.32
C ILE A 131 -30.77 9.68 7.46
N GLY A 132 -30.90 8.39 7.20
CA GLY A 132 -31.23 7.36 8.19
C GLY A 132 -29.97 6.63 8.63
N LEU A 133 -29.78 6.48 9.94
CA LEU A 133 -28.64 5.83 10.56
C LEU A 133 -29.12 4.75 11.53
N ARG A 134 -28.67 3.51 11.31
CA ARG A 134 -28.80 2.42 12.28
C ARG A 134 -27.45 2.24 12.97
N LEU A 135 -27.38 2.75 14.21
CA LEU A 135 -26.17 2.73 15.04
C LEU A 135 -26.28 1.76 16.22
N TYR A 136 -27.49 1.63 16.78
CA TYR A 136 -27.79 0.85 17.98
C TYR A 136 -29.04 0.00 17.76
N ASP A 137 -29.14 -1.11 18.48
CA ASP A 137 -30.31 -1.99 18.40
C ASP A 137 -31.57 -1.29 18.92
N GLY A 138 -32.67 -1.42 18.18
CA GLY A 138 -33.96 -0.84 18.53
C GLY A 138 -34.06 0.69 18.36
N LEU A 139 -33.05 1.34 17.77
CA LEU A 139 -33.04 2.78 17.51
C LEU A 139 -32.68 3.08 16.05
N PHE A 140 -33.54 3.83 15.37
CA PHE A 140 -33.28 4.37 14.05
C PHE A 140 -33.11 5.89 14.13
N LYS A 141 -31.90 6.38 13.87
CA LYS A 141 -31.53 7.78 14.01
C LYS A 141 -31.70 8.51 12.68
N ILE A 142 -32.32 9.68 12.71
CA ILE A 142 -32.66 10.44 11.52
C ILE A 142 -32.05 11.84 11.60
N ILE A 143 -31.31 12.20 10.55
CA ILE A 143 -30.76 13.55 10.34
C ILE A 143 -31.59 14.24 9.24
N PRO A 144 -32.34 15.29 9.56
CA PRO A 144 -32.99 16.14 8.56
C PRO A 144 -31.98 16.89 7.69
N LEU A 145 -32.14 16.80 6.36
CA LEU A 145 -31.29 17.49 5.38
C LEU A 145 -31.80 18.90 5.06
N GLU A 146 -32.02 19.70 6.10
CA GLU A 146 -32.38 21.11 5.97
C GLU A 146 -31.13 21.99 5.84
N LYS A 147 -31.18 23.05 5.02
CA LYS A 147 -30.03 23.93 4.75
C LYS A 147 -29.45 24.60 6.01
N GLU A 148 -30.23 24.73 7.07
CA GLU A 148 -29.82 25.35 8.33
C GLU A 148 -29.10 24.39 9.30
N ASN A 149 -29.18 23.07 9.08
CA ASN A 149 -28.68 22.06 10.02
C ASN A 149 -27.16 21.80 9.91
N LYS A 150 -26.34 22.83 10.17
CA LYS A 150 -24.86 22.74 10.10
C LYS A 150 -24.24 21.85 11.18
N GLU A 151 -24.94 21.65 12.30
CA GLU A 151 -24.52 20.81 13.43
C GLU A 151 -24.95 19.34 13.28
N LEU A 152 -25.63 18.99 12.18
CA LEU A 152 -26.18 17.64 11.93
C LEU A 152 -26.97 17.09 13.12
N LYS A 153 -27.84 17.92 13.70
CA LYS A 153 -28.73 17.48 14.78
C LYS A 153 -29.64 16.38 14.26
N ALA A 154 -29.66 15.28 15.01
CA ALA A 154 -30.43 14.09 14.72
C ALA A 154 -31.47 13.86 15.82
N PHE A 155 -32.49 13.07 15.50
CA PHE A 155 -33.41 12.50 16.50
C PHE A 155 -33.53 10.99 16.28
N SER A 156 -33.77 10.23 17.35
CA SER A 156 -33.90 8.78 17.29
C SER A 156 -35.38 8.39 17.35
N ILE A 157 -35.80 7.51 16.43
CA ILE A 157 -37.10 6.84 16.44
C ILE A 157 -36.88 5.43 17.02
N ARG A 158 -37.83 4.96 17.83
CA ARG A 158 -37.78 3.60 18.38
C ARG A 158 -38.18 2.61 17.30
N LEU A 159 -37.36 1.58 17.11
CA LEU A 159 -37.65 0.45 16.24
C LEU A 159 -38.05 -0.75 17.12
N GLU A 160 -39.19 -1.38 16.82
CA GLU A 160 -39.64 -2.56 17.56
C GLU A 160 -38.76 -3.79 17.27
N GLU A 161 -38.27 -3.88 16.03
CA GLU A 161 -37.35 -4.89 15.57
C GLU A 161 -35.92 -4.62 16.09
N LEU A 162 -35.39 -5.52 16.93
CA LEU A 162 -34.06 -5.37 17.51
C LEU A 162 -32.94 -5.84 16.57
N ASN A 163 -33.09 -7.01 15.95
CA ASN A 163 -32.07 -7.61 15.10
C ASN A 163 -32.37 -7.31 13.63
N VAL A 164 -31.85 -6.18 13.16
CA VAL A 164 -31.96 -5.75 11.75
C VAL A 164 -30.70 -6.17 10.99
N ILE A 165 -30.91 -6.86 9.88
CA ILE A 165 -29.82 -7.35 9.02
C ILE A 165 -29.39 -6.26 8.04
N ASP A 166 -30.33 -5.71 7.28
CA ASP A 166 -30.08 -4.67 6.28
C ASP A 166 -31.28 -3.70 6.18
N MET A 167 -31.03 -2.47 5.71
CA MET A 167 -32.03 -1.41 5.55
C MET A 167 -31.76 -0.57 4.31
N ALA A 168 -32.82 -0.15 3.60
CA ALA A 168 -32.72 0.76 2.47
C ALA A 168 -33.94 1.67 2.33
N PHE A 169 -33.75 2.91 1.86
CA PHE A 169 -34.86 3.78 1.45
C PHE A 169 -35.41 3.37 0.08
N LEU A 170 -36.73 3.39 -0.05
CA LEU A 170 -37.44 3.10 -1.30
C LEU A 170 -37.53 4.32 -2.22
N TYR A 171 -37.46 4.09 -3.53
CA TYR A 171 -37.70 5.10 -4.55
C TYR A 171 -39.19 5.34 -4.79
N GLY A 172 -39.55 6.45 -5.44
CA GLY A 172 -40.93 6.74 -5.86
C GLY A 172 -41.95 7.02 -4.74
N CYS A 173 -41.53 7.10 -3.48
CA CYS A 173 -42.42 7.25 -2.33
C CYS A 173 -42.68 8.72 -1.94
N GLN A 174 -43.94 9.06 -1.63
CA GLN A 174 -44.33 10.42 -1.23
C GLN A 174 -43.73 10.85 0.10
N ASN A 175 -43.71 9.96 1.09
CA ASN A 175 -42.96 10.13 2.34
C ASN A 175 -41.66 9.31 2.25
N PRO A 176 -40.62 9.62 3.05
CA PRO A 176 -39.45 8.76 3.13
C PRO A 176 -39.86 7.39 3.68
N THR A 177 -39.72 6.35 2.86
CA THR A 177 -40.12 4.98 3.22
C THR A 177 -38.89 4.09 3.29
N VAL A 178 -38.71 3.40 4.42
CA VAL A 178 -37.58 2.48 4.64
C VAL A 178 -38.09 1.05 4.57
N ALA A 179 -37.38 0.18 3.86
CA ALA A 179 -37.51 -1.27 3.94
C ALA A 179 -36.38 -1.83 4.79
N LEU A 180 -36.67 -2.86 5.58
CA LEU A 180 -35.68 -3.55 6.41
C LEU A 180 -35.90 -5.05 6.45
N ILE A 181 -34.79 -5.80 6.51
CA ILE A 181 -34.77 -7.23 6.85
C ILE A 181 -34.52 -7.33 8.35
N HIS A 182 -35.38 -8.04 9.07
CA HIS A 182 -35.15 -8.35 10.48
C HIS A 182 -35.22 -9.83 10.78
N HIS A 183 -34.55 -10.26 11.84
CA HIS A 183 -34.57 -11.62 12.33
C HIS A 183 -35.30 -11.73 13.67
N ASP A 184 -36.17 -12.72 13.80
CA ASP A 184 -36.82 -13.10 15.06
C ASP A 184 -36.89 -14.63 15.23
N GLN A 185 -37.63 -15.10 16.23
CA GLN A 185 -37.77 -16.54 16.53
C GLN A 185 -38.45 -17.34 15.41
N SER A 186 -39.24 -16.70 14.55
CA SER A 186 -39.93 -17.32 13.40
C SER A 186 -39.13 -17.32 12.12
N GLY A 187 -38.03 -16.56 12.02
CA GLY A 187 -37.14 -16.56 10.87
C GLY A 187 -36.67 -15.15 10.49
N ARG A 188 -36.43 -14.93 9.19
CA ARG A 188 -36.17 -13.59 8.63
C ARG A 188 -37.43 -13.07 7.96
N HIS A 189 -37.68 -11.78 8.13
CA HIS A 189 -38.88 -11.08 7.67
C HIS A 189 -38.54 -9.73 7.06
N VAL A 190 -39.40 -9.23 6.16
CA VAL A 190 -39.24 -7.90 5.54
C VAL A 190 -40.41 -7.00 5.84
N LYS A 191 -40.11 -5.82 6.39
CA LYS A 191 -41.11 -4.80 6.74
C LYS A 191 -40.75 -3.47 6.11
N THR A 192 -41.78 -2.66 5.86
CA THR A 192 -41.62 -1.28 5.43
C THR A 192 -42.23 -0.31 6.44
N TYR A 193 -41.59 0.83 6.61
CA TYR A 193 -42.04 1.91 7.47
C TYR A 193 -41.96 3.25 6.74
N GLU A 194 -42.97 4.09 6.94
CA GLU A 194 -42.95 5.50 6.53
C GLU A 194 -42.44 6.37 7.68
N VAL A 195 -41.52 7.29 7.36
CA VAL A 195 -40.96 8.22 8.33
C VAL A 195 -41.77 9.52 8.32
N SER A 196 -42.45 9.82 9.43
CA SER A 196 -43.11 11.12 9.62
C SER A 196 -42.09 12.18 10.05
N LEU A 197 -41.97 13.24 9.25
CA LEU A 197 -41.13 14.41 9.57
C LEU A 197 -41.90 15.53 10.28
N LYS A 198 -43.18 15.33 10.61
CA LYS A 198 -44.00 16.36 11.26
C LYS A 198 -43.56 16.56 12.71
N GLU A 199 -43.30 17.80 13.12
CA GLU A 199 -42.75 18.15 14.44
C GLU A 199 -43.53 17.59 15.65
N ARG A 200 -44.83 17.33 15.51
CA ARG A 200 -45.70 16.82 16.59
C ARG A 200 -45.70 15.29 16.74
N GLU A 201 -45.27 14.54 15.73
CA GLU A 201 -45.32 13.06 15.68
C GLU A 201 -44.11 12.52 14.88
N LYS A 202 -42.93 12.53 15.53
CA LYS A 202 -41.70 11.91 15.00
C LYS A 202 -41.70 10.42 15.34
N ASP A 203 -42.47 9.65 14.58
CA ASP A 203 -42.61 8.20 14.77
C ASP A 203 -42.68 7.47 13.43
N PHE A 204 -42.53 6.15 13.46
CA PHE A 204 -42.77 5.31 12.30
C PHE A 204 -44.27 5.13 12.07
N ILE A 205 -44.67 5.34 10.82
CA ILE A 205 -46.00 4.99 10.32
C ILE A 205 -45.86 3.66 9.58
N LYS A 206 -46.89 2.81 9.64
CA LYS A 206 -46.92 1.55 8.91
C LYS A 206 -46.70 1.81 7.42
N GLY A 207 -45.69 1.16 6.85
CA GLY A 207 -45.34 1.32 5.43
C GLY A 207 -46.28 0.59 4.47
N PRO A 208 -46.03 0.74 3.16
CA PRO A 208 -46.93 0.30 2.09
C PRO A 208 -47.16 -1.22 2.04
N TRP A 209 -46.19 -2.03 2.44
CA TRP A 209 -46.30 -3.50 2.40
C TRP A 209 -45.41 -4.18 3.44
N LYS A 210 -45.70 -5.45 3.72
CA LYS A 210 -44.86 -6.32 4.56
C LYS A 210 -44.87 -7.73 3.99
N GLN A 211 -43.76 -8.43 4.13
CA GLN A 211 -43.64 -9.85 3.86
C GLN A 211 -43.22 -10.51 5.16
N ASP A 212 -44.08 -11.40 5.67
CA ASP A 212 -43.76 -12.13 6.89
C ASP A 212 -42.59 -13.07 6.55
N ASN A 213 -42.75 -14.22 5.89
CA ASN A 213 -41.59 -15.11 5.69
C ASN A 213 -40.76 -14.78 4.43
N VAL A 214 -39.44 -14.59 4.60
CA VAL A 214 -38.42 -14.63 3.54
C VAL A 214 -37.39 -15.73 3.83
N GLU A 215 -36.45 -15.94 2.91
CA GLU A 215 -35.38 -16.93 3.10
C GLU A 215 -34.60 -16.71 4.41
N THR A 216 -34.31 -17.79 5.14
CA THR A 216 -33.62 -17.76 6.44
C THR A 216 -32.25 -17.08 6.39
N MET A 217 -31.61 -17.05 5.22
CA MET A 217 -30.30 -16.43 4.99
C MET A 217 -30.36 -15.15 4.15
N ALA A 218 -31.53 -14.53 3.98
CA ALA A 218 -31.70 -13.23 3.30
C ALA A 218 -30.79 -12.13 3.89
N SER A 219 -29.80 -11.68 3.13
CA SER A 219 -28.69 -10.85 3.64
C SER A 219 -28.71 -9.41 3.16
N MET A 220 -29.25 -9.12 1.97
CA MET A 220 -29.16 -7.80 1.34
C MET A 220 -30.50 -7.31 0.75
N LEU A 221 -30.70 -5.99 0.82
CA LEU A 221 -31.79 -5.26 0.18
C LEU A 221 -31.25 -4.33 -0.91
N ILE A 222 -31.79 -4.48 -2.12
CA ILE A 222 -31.50 -3.58 -3.24
C ILE A 222 -32.76 -2.77 -3.57
N PRO A 223 -32.82 -1.48 -3.20
CA PRO A 223 -33.94 -0.63 -3.58
C PRO A 223 -33.88 -0.33 -5.09
N ILE A 224 -34.98 -0.57 -5.80
CA ILE A 224 -35.05 -0.43 -7.25
C ILE A 224 -35.56 0.98 -7.61
N PRO A 225 -34.84 1.75 -8.45
CA PRO A 225 -35.25 3.07 -8.91
C PRO A 225 -36.56 3.08 -9.72
N ASP A 226 -37.13 4.29 -9.86
CA ASP A 226 -38.18 4.54 -10.83
C ASP A 226 -37.65 4.28 -12.26
N PRO A 227 -38.46 3.69 -13.17
CA PRO A 227 -39.91 3.50 -13.08
C PRO A 227 -40.37 2.15 -12.50
N LEU A 228 -39.46 1.20 -12.20
CA LEU A 228 -39.84 -0.15 -11.74
C LEU A 228 -40.28 -0.14 -10.27
N GLY A 229 -39.58 0.61 -9.42
CA GLY A 229 -39.85 0.72 -7.99
C GLY A 229 -39.67 -0.61 -7.23
N GLY A 230 -39.94 -0.60 -5.93
CA GLY A 230 -39.84 -1.81 -5.08
C GLY A 230 -38.42 -2.16 -4.63
N THR A 231 -38.21 -3.42 -4.30
CA THR A 231 -36.97 -3.91 -3.68
C THR A 231 -36.67 -5.34 -4.09
N VAL A 232 -35.41 -5.62 -4.38
CA VAL A 232 -34.89 -6.99 -4.52
C VAL A 232 -34.25 -7.41 -3.20
N ILE A 233 -34.57 -8.62 -2.75
CA ILE A 233 -34.00 -9.27 -1.56
C ILE A 233 -33.13 -10.42 -2.05
N ILE A 234 -31.86 -10.40 -1.63
CA ILE A 234 -30.90 -11.45 -1.96
C ILE A 234 -30.73 -12.37 -0.75
N GLY A 235 -30.96 -13.66 -0.95
CA GLY A 235 -30.59 -14.73 -0.04
C GLY A 235 -29.41 -15.56 -0.57
N GLN A 236 -29.13 -16.66 0.11
CA GLN A 236 -28.09 -17.60 -0.26
C GLN A 236 -28.56 -18.56 -1.37
N GLU A 237 -29.83 -18.94 -1.38
CA GLU A 237 -30.39 -19.88 -2.35
C GLU A 237 -31.38 -19.23 -3.34
N SER A 238 -31.97 -18.10 -2.98
CA SER A 238 -33.00 -17.44 -3.79
C SER A 238 -32.82 -15.91 -3.87
N ILE A 239 -33.30 -15.34 -4.97
CA ILE A 239 -33.43 -13.89 -5.15
C ILE A 239 -34.91 -13.59 -5.37
N THR A 240 -35.44 -12.64 -4.62
CA THR A 240 -36.85 -12.27 -4.67
C THR A 240 -37.02 -10.77 -4.92
N TYR A 241 -38.07 -10.39 -5.65
CA TYR A 241 -38.44 -9.00 -5.90
C TYR A 241 -39.82 -8.73 -5.32
N HIS A 242 -39.97 -7.58 -4.67
CA HIS A 242 -41.20 -7.14 -4.03
C HIS A 242 -41.51 -5.68 -4.38
N ASN A 243 -42.73 -5.42 -4.84
CA ASN A 243 -43.27 -4.07 -5.00
C ASN A 243 -44.78 -4.07 -4.65
N GLY A 244 -45.08 -4.15 -3.35
CA GLY A 244 -46.46 -4.23 -2.86
C GLY A 244 -47.12 -5.57 -3.18
N GLU A 245 -47.91 -5.60 -4.26
CA GLU A 245 -48.61 -6.82 -4.71
C GLU A 245 -47.80 -7.66 -5.69
N ASN A 246 -46.77 -7.08 -6.34
CA ASN A 246 -45.94 -7.82 -7.29
C ASN A 246 -44.83 -8.58 -6.53
N TYR A 247 -44.78 -9.90 -6.73
CA TYR A 247 -43.78 -10.80 -6.13
C TYR A 247 -43.22 -11.74 -7.19
N ILE A 248 -41.90 -11.77 -7.31
CA ILE A 248 -41.18 -12.67 -8.23
C ILE A 248 -40.05 -13.32 -7.44
N ALA A 249 -39.81 -14.61 -7.64
CA ALA A 249 -38.77 -15.36 -6.99
C ALA A 249 -38.05 -16.27 -7.98
N ILE A 250 -36.72 -16.30 -7.91
CA ILE A 250 -35.86 -17.20 -8.67
C ILE A 250 -34.86 -17.88 -7.74
N ALA A 251 -34.44 -19.10 -8.09
CA ALA A 251 -33.39 -19.83 -7.38
C ALA A 251 -32.35 -20.38 -8.38
N PRO A 252 -31.43 -19.53 -8.89
CA PRO A 252 -30.37 -19.97 -9.79
C PRO A 252 -29.39 -20.93 -9.10
N ALA A 253 -28.98 -22.01 -9.76
CA ALA A 253 -28.00 -22.95 -9.21
C ALA A 253 -26.60 -22.33 -8.98
N GLN A 254 -26.32 -21.17 -9.59
CA GLN A 254 -25.06 -20.46 -9.45
C GLN A 254 -24.92 -19.78 -8.08
N ILE A 255 -26.03 -19.36 -7.46
CA ILE A 255 -25.98 -18.62 -6.18
C ILE A 255 -25.87 -19.57 -4.98
N THR A 256 -26.32 -20.81 -5.12
CA THR A 256 -26.21 -21.83 -4.06
C THR A 256 -24.78 -22.27 -3.79
N LEU A 257 -23.83 -21.96 -4.70
CA LEU A 257 -22.43 -22.38 -4.59
C LEU A 257 -21.59 -21.51 -3.67
N SER A 258 -21.91 -20.21 -3.58
CA SER A 258 -21.18 -19.25 -2.75
C SER A 258 -22.09 -18.07 -2.44
N PRO A 259 -22.12 -17.58 -1.20
CA PRO A 259 -22.94 -16.45 -0.83
C PRO A 259 -22.51 -15.17 -1.57
N ILE A 260 -23.49 -14.39 -1.98
CA ILE A 260 -23.31 -13.05 -2.56
C ILE A 260 -22.99 -12.09 -1.40
N ASN A 261 -21.95 -11.28 -1.54
CA ASN A 261 -21.49 -10.36 -0.50
C ASN A 261 -21.71 -8.88 -0.84
N CYS A 262 -21.78 -8.52 -2.13
CA CYS A 262 -21.95 -7.14 -2.57
C CYS A 262 -22.68 -7.04 -3.91
N TYR A 263 -23.18 -5.84 -4.21
CA TYR A 263 -23.82 -5.51 -5.48
C TYR A 263 -23.38 -4.15 -6.02
N GLY A 264 -23.55 -3.94 -7.32
CA GLY A 264 -23.30 -2.67 -8.00
C GLY A 264 -24.40 -2.36 -9.03
N LYS A 265 -24.94 -1.15 -9.01
CA LYS A 265 -25.95 -0.72 -10.00
C LYS A 265 -25.27 -0.36 -11.32
N VAL A 266 -25.75 -0.92 -12.43
CA VAL A 266 -25.23 -0.62 -13.78
C VAL A 266 -26.07 0.47 -14.44
N ASP A 267 -27.38 0.24 -14.53
CA ASP A 267 -28.28 1.18 -15.19
C ASP A 267 -28.99 2.09 -14.18
N ALA A 268 -29.08 3.38 -14.49
CA ALA A 268 -29.75 4.35 -13.62
C ALA A 268 -31.24 4.02 -13.35
N ASN A 269 -31.89 3.33 -14.29
CA ASN A 269 -33.29 2.88 -14.21
C ASN A 269 -33.47 1.55 -13.44
N GLY A 270 -32.39 0.93 -12.96
CA GLY A 270 -32.43 -0.33 -12.24
C GLY A 270 -32.71 -1.58 -13.08
N SER A 271 -32.45 -1.57 -14.40
CA SER A 271 -32.66 -2.77 -15.23
C SER A 271 -31.59 -3.85 -15.03
N ARG A 272 -30.35 -3.45 -14.71
CA ARG A 272 -29.20 -4.37 -14.55
C ARG A 272 -28.41 -4.07 -13.29
N TYR A 273 -28.02 -5.12 -12.59
CA TYR A 273 -27.18 -5.08 -11.39
C TYR A 273 -26.06 -6.12 -11.50
N LEU A 274 -24.88 -5.77 -11.03
CA LEU A 274 -23.77 -6.70 -10.83
C LEU A 274 -23.85 -7.25 -9.42
N LEU A 275 -23.59 -8.55 -9.27
CA LEU A 275 -23.52 -9.26 -7.99
C LEU A 275 -22.16 -9.94 -7.89
N GLY A 276 -21.50 -9.79 -6.75
CA GLY A 276 -20.24 -10.47 -6.44
C GLY A 276 -20.42 -11.48 -5.32
N ASN A 277 -19.70 -12.60 -5.40
CA ASN A 277 -19.70 -13.62 -4.36
C ASN A 277 -18.31 -13.81 -3.74
N LEU A 278 -18.22 -14.57 -2.64
CA LEU A 278 -16.95 -14.86 -1.94
C LEU A 278 -16.00 -15.78 -2.73
N ALA A 279 -16.49 -16.54 -3.71
CA ALA A 279 -15.64 -17.22 -4.69
C ALA A 279 -15.05 -16.26 -5.74
N GLY A 280 -15.49 -15.00 -5.75
CA GLY A 280 -15.18 -13.94 -6.70
C GLY A 280 -15.69 -14.19 -8.11
N ASP A 281 -16.81 -14.90 -8.25
CA ASP A 281 -17.61 -14.90 -9.47
C ASP A 281 -18.37 -13.57 -9.56
N LEU A 282 -18.40 -13.02 -10.77
CA LEU A 282 -19.18 -11.85 -11.12
C LEU A 282 -20.43 -12.28 -11.89
N LEU A 283 -21.59 -11.96 -11.36
CA LEU A 283 -22.90 -12.28 -11.92
C LEU A 283 -23.62 -10.99 -12.34
N MET A 284 -24.49 -11.09 -13.34
CA MET A 284 -25.40 -10.02 -13.75
C MET A 284 -26.83 -10.42 -13.43
N LEU A 285 -27.51 -9.64 -12.60
CA LEU A 285 -28.95 -9.69 -12.37
C LEU A 285 -29.66 -8.72 -13.31
N ILE A 286 -30.61 -9.23 -14.09
CA ILE A 286 -31.39 -8.49 -15.07
C ILE A 286 -32.86 -8.54 -14.67
N LEU A 287 -33.47 -7.37 -14.54
CA LEU A 287 -34.90 -7.21 -14.32
C LEU A 287 -35.58 -7.03 -15.68
N GLU A 288 -36.30 -8.05 -16.13
CA GLU A 288 -37.02 -7.98 -17.41
C GLU A 288 -38.25 -7.09 -17.24
N LYS A 289 -38.28 -5.98 -17.99
CA LYS A 289 -39.40 -5.04 -18.00
C LYS A 289 -40.51 -5.50 -18.94
N GLU A 290 -41.75 -5.35 -18.49
CA GLU A 290 -42.95 -5.47 -19.31
C GLU A 290 -43.79 -4.20 -19.15
N GLU A 291 -44.13 -3.58 -20.29
CA GLU A 291 -45.03 -2.43 -20.30
C GLU A 291 -46.47 -2.93 -20.38
N LYS A 292 -47.27 -2.60 -19.36
CA LYS A 292 -48.71 -2.88 -19.38
C LYS A 292 -49.40 -1.98 -20.41
N MET A 293 -50.62 -2.37 -20.82
CA MET A 293 -51.46 -1.60 -21.74
C MET A 293 -51.72 -0.15 -21.25
N ASP A 294 -51.64 0.08 -19.93
CA ASP A 294 -51.82 1.39 -19.30
C ASP A 294 -50.56 2.27 -19.30
N GLY A 295 -49.46 1.81 -19.91
CA GLY A 295 -48.17 2.52 -19.98
C GLY A 295 -47.30 2.43 -18.72
N THR A 296 -47.71 1.65 -17.72
CA THR A 296 -46.90 1.37 -16.52
C THR A 296 -45.92 0.24 -16.77
N ALA A 297 -44.65 0.45 -16.42
CA ALA A 297 -43.61 -0.57 -16.50
C ALA A 297 -43.64 -1.42 -15.22
N VAL A 298 -43.71 -2.74 -15.37
CA VAL A 298 -43.59 -3.72 -14.27
C VAL A 298 -42.45 -4.69 -14.55
N VAL A 299 -41.88 -5.23 -13.49
CA VAL A 299 -40.95 -6.37 -13.59
C VAL A 299 -41.76 -7.61 -13.91
N LYS A 300 -41.37 -8.31 -14.97
CA LYS A 300 -41.98 -9.57 -15.44
C LYS A 300 -41.26 -10.80 -14.90
N ASP A 301 -39.93 -10.79 -14.98
CA ASP A 301 -39.08 -11.88 -14.55
C ASP A 301 -37.69 -11.38 -14.12
N LEU A 302 -36.96 -12.21 -13.39
CA LEU A 302 -35.58 -11.97 -12.99
C LEU A 302 -34.67 -12.98 -13.67
N LYS A 303 -33.55 -12.53 -14.24
CA LYS A 303 -32.55 -13.40 -14.86
C LYS A 303 -31.18 -13.18 -14.25
N VAL A 304 -30.46 -14.27 -13.97
CA VAL A 304 -29.07 -14.22 -13.50
C VAL A 304 -28.17 -14.88 -14.53
N GLU A 305 -27.14 -14.16 -14.96
CA GLU A 305 -26.12 -14.64 -15.89
C GLU A 305 -24.72 -14.54 -15.26
N SER A 306 -23.88 -15.55 -15.46
CA SER A 306 -22.47 -15.50 -15.03
C SER A 306 -21.62 -14.78 -16.07
N LEU A 307 -20.84 -13.79 -15.63
CA LEU A 307 -19.95 -13.01 -16.48
C LEU A 307 -18.53 -13.58 -16.50
N GLY A 308 -18.03 -14.03 -15.37
CA GLY A 308 -16.66 -14.53 -15.23
C GLY A 308 -16.19 -14.53 -13.78
N VAL A 309 -14.89 -14.75 -13.59
CA VAL A 309 -14.23 -14.75 -12.29
C VAL A 309 -13.29 -13.54 -12.19
N THR A 310 -13.38 -12.79 -11.10
CA THR A 310 -12.61 -11.58 -10.81
C THR A 310 -11.94 -11.66 -9.44
N THR A 311 -11.32 -10.59 -8.94
CA THR A 311 -11.00 -10.47 -7.50
C THR A 311 -12.25 -10.66 -6.63
N ILE A 312 -12.11 -11.08 -5.36
CA ILE A 312 -13.21 -11.10 -4.39
C ILE A 312 -13.63 -9.65 -4.10
N PRO A 313 -14.80 -9.19 -4.57
CA PRO A 313 -15.18 -7.79 -4.44
C PRO A 313 -15.83 -7.55 -3.08
N GLU A 314 -15.42 -6.49 -2.38
CA GLU A 314 -16.13 -5.92 -1.23
C GLU A 314 -17.14 -4.85 -1.71
N LYS A 315 -16.77 -4.10 -2.76
CA LYS A 315 -17.63 -3.13 -3.44
C LYS A 315 -17.49 -3.22 -4.95
N ILE A 316 -18.62 -3.12 -5.65
CA ILE A 316 -18.69 -3.11 -7.12
C ILE A 316 -19.19 -1.74 -7.57
N LEU A 317 -18.35 -1.02 -8.31
CA LEU A 317 -18.62 0.33 -8.76
C LEU A 317 -18.56 0.39 -10.29
N TYR A 318 -19.74 0.38 -10.91
CA TYR A 318 -19.83 0.60 -12.36
C TYR A 318 -19.47 2.06 -12.67
N LEU A 319 -18.59 2.25 -13.65
CA LEU A 319 -18.16 3.56 -14.11
C LEU A 319 -18.95 3.94 -15.37
N ASP A 320 -18.41 3.61 -16.54
CA ASP A 320 -19.05 3.83 -17.83
C ASP A 320 -18.48 2.87 -18.89
N ASN A 321 -19.15 2.75 -20.03
CA ASN A 321 -18.73 1.95 -21.18
C ASN A 321 -18.41 0.48 -20.84
N GLY A 322 -19.09 -0.12 -19.87
CA GLY A 322 -18.78 -1.49 -19.44
C GLY A 322 -17.52 -1.60 -18.58
N VAL A 323 -16.93 -0.50 -18.12
CA VAL A 323 -15.81 -0.52 -17.18
C VAL A 323 -16.34 -0.52 -15.74
N VAL A 324 -15.80 -1.39 -14.91
CA VAL A 324 -16.21 -1.60 -13.53
C VAL A 324 -14.98 -1.61 -12.64
N PHE A 325 -15.02 -0.84 -11.57
CA PHE A 325 -14.04 -0.91 -10.50
C PHE A 325 -14.51 -1.91 -9.43
N LEU A 326 -13.65 -2.86 -9.10
CA LEU A 326 -13.87 -3.88 -8.08
C LEU A 326 -12.92 -3.60 -6.91
N GLY A 327 -13.46 -3.01 -5.85
CA GLY A 327 -12.72 -2.77 -4.62
C GLY A 327 -12.69 -4.05 -3.79
N SER A 328 -11.50 -4.56 -3.47
CA SER A 328 -11.33 -5.76 -2.66
C SER A 328 -10.73 -5.41 -1.29
N HIS A 329 -11.24 -6.07 -0.25
CA HIS A 329 -10.66 -6.01 1.10
C HIS A 329 -9.62 -7.12 1.32
N LEU A 330 -9.84 -8.30 0.71
CA LEU A 330 -9.07 -9.54 0.92
C LEU A 330 -7.98 -9.80 -0.13
N GLY A 331 -7.93 -8.99 -1.19
CA GLY A 331 -7.01 -9.17 -2.31
C GLY A 331 -6.82 -7.88 -3.11
N ASP A 332 -6.13 -7.99 -4.24
CA ASP A 332 -5.86 -6.83 -5.10
C ASP A 332 -7.18 -6.29 -5.68
N SER A 333 -7.33 -4.97 -5.69
CA SER A 333 -8.48 -4.32 -6.35
C SER A 333 -8.26 -4.28 -7.85
N GLN A 334 -9.33 -4.28 -8.65
CA GLN A 334 -9.20 -4.42 -10.11
C GLN A 334 -10.09 -3.44 -10.85
N LEU A 335 -9.58 -2.93 -11.98
CA LEU A 335 -10.39 -2.28 -13.00
C LEU A 335 -10.66 -3.31 -14.11
N VAL A 336 -11.93 -3.62 -14.36
CA VAL A 336 -12.33 -4.65 -15.31
C VAL A 336 -13.23 -4.09 -16.41
N LYS A 337 -13.10 -4.64 -17.61
CA LYS A 337 -13.95 -4.37 -18.76
C LYS A 337 -14.91 -5.52 -18.99
N LEU A 338 -16.18 -5.20 -19.16
CA LEU A 338 -17.24 -6.12 -19.56
C LEU A 338 -17.40 -6.06 -21.08
N ASN A 339 -16.98 -7.13 -21.74
CA ASN A 339 -17.11 -7.30 -23.18
C ASN A 339 -18.54 -7.75 -23.54
N SER A 340 -19.02 -7.38 -24.73
CA SER A 340 -20.34 -7.83 -25.21
C SER A 340 -20.34 -9.27 -25.73
N LYS A 341 -19.16 -9.78 -26.09
CA LYS A 341 -18.94 -11.15 -26.56
C LYS A 341 -18.07 -11.87 -25.54
N ARG A 342 -18.27 -13.19 -25.43
CA ARG A 342 -17.42 -14.05 -24.63
C ARG A 342 -16.05 -14.18 -25.31
N ASP A 343 -15.02 -14.14 -24.50
CA ASP A 343 -13.66 -14.51 -24.88
C ASP A 343 -13.57 -16.02 -25.17
N PRO A 344 -12.46 -16.52 -25.75
CA PRO A 344 -12.29 -17.95 -26.04
C PRO A 344 -12.51 -18.85 -24.81
N ASN A 345 -12.22 -18.32 -23.62
CA ASN A 345 -12.36 -19.00 -22.34
C ASN A 345 -13.79 -18.94 -21.78
N GLY A 346 -14.74 -18.36 -22.53
CA GLY A 346 -16.15 -18.24 -22.15
C GLY A 346 -16.49 -17.02 -21.28
N SER A 347 -15.50 -16.24 -20.84
CA SER A 347 -15.70 -15.08 -19.95
C SER A 347 -16.05 -13.80 -20.69
N TYR A 348 -16.86 -12.95 -20.08
CA TYR A 348 -17.13 -11.58 -20.51
C TYR A 348 -16.20 -10.57 -19.85
N VAL A 349 -15.37 -10.99 -18.90
CA VAL A 349 -14.59 -10.09 -18.07
C VAL A 349 -13.13 -10.07 -18.54
N GLN A 350 -12.65 -8.87 -18.84
CA GLN A 350 -11.26 -8.61 -19.16
C GLN A 350 -10.67 -7.69 -18.09
N VAL A 351 -9.59 -8.12 -17.42
CA VAL A 351 -8.88 -7.28 -16.44
C VAL A 351 -8.08 -6.22 -17.20
N MET A 352 -8.28 -4.94 -16.86
CA MET A 352 -7.54 -3.81 -17.43
C MET A 352 -6.35 -3.45 -16.54
N GLU A 353 -6.59 -3.29 -15.25
CA GLU A 353 -5.59 -2.82 -14.28
C GLU A 353 -5.81 -3.50 -12.93
N THR A 354 -4.75 -3.68 -12.15
CA THR A 354 -4.78 -4.29 -10.82
C THR A 354 -4.01 -3.42 -9.84
N PHE A 355 -4.65 -3.09 -8.72
CA PHE A 355 -4.11 -2.25 -7.66
C PHE A 355 -3.72 -3.12 -6.47
N VAL A 356 -2.44 -3.02 -6.07
CA VAL A 356 -1.85 -3.83 -5.02
C VAL A 356 -2.56 -3.64 -3.68
N ASN A 357 -2.89 -4.75 -3.03
CA ASN A 357 -3.42 -4.81 -1.67
C ASN A 357 -2.60 -5.76 -0.80
N LEU A 358 -2.01 -5.21 0.27
CA LEU A 358 -1.30 -5.96 1.30
C LEU A 358 -2.25 -6.56 2.34
N GLY A 359 -3.49 -6.06 2.43
CA GLY A 359 -4.44 -6.44 3.47
C GLY A 359 -5.21 -7.73 3.14
N PRO A 360 -5.51 -8.57 4.14
CA PRO A 360 -4.98 -8.54 5.50
C PRO A 360 -3.55 -9.07 5.61
N ILE A 361 -2.68 -8.36 6.33
CA ILE A 361 -1.37 -8.86 6.74
C ILE A 361 -1.57 -9.77 7.95
N VAL A 362 -1.48 -11.08 7.76
CA VAL A 362 -1.76 -12.09 8.81
C VAL A 362 -0.53 -12.39 9.66
N ASP A 363 0.65 -12.42 9.04
CA ASP A 363 1.96 -12.61 9.69
C ASP A 363 3.04 -12.00 8.79
N MET A 364 4.21 -11.72 9.35
CA MET A 364 5.34 -11.16 8.61
C MET A 364 6.68 -11.49 9.25
N VAL A 365 7.72 -11.50 8.42
CA VAL A 365 9.12 -11.61 8.82
C VAL A 365 9.95 -10.51 8.18
N VAL A 366 10.93 -9.99 8.94
CA VAL A 366 11.94 -9.07 8.42
C VAL A 366 13.19 -9.88 8.11
N VAL A 367 13.69 -9.77 6.88
CA VAL A 367 14.84 -10.53 6.38
C VAL A 367 15.77 -9.63 5.59
N ASP A 368 17.08 -9.82 5.75
CA ASP A 368 18.09 -9.18 4.90
C ASP A 368 18.66 -10.24 3.94
N LEU A 369 17.96 -10.46 2.82
CA LEU A 369 18.32 -11.48 1.84
C LEU A 369 19.66 -11.18 1.14
N GLU A 370 20.01 -9.91 1.03
CA GLU A 370 21.19 -9.46 0.28
C GLU A 370 22.39 -9.17 1.20
N ARG A 371 22.19 -9.24 2.52
CA ARG A 371 23.19 -8.93 3.56
C ARG A 371 23.79 -7.54 3.42
N GLN A 372 22.97 -6.59 2.96
CA GLN A 372 23.37 -5.20 2.75
C GLN A 372 23.05 -4.31 3.95
N GLY A 373 22.46 -4.86 5.02
CA GLY A 373 21.98 -4.09 6.16
C GLY A 373 20.64 -3.40 5.89
N GLN A 374 19.93 -3.81 4.84
CA GLN A 374 18.60 -3.33 4.48
C GLN A 374 17.57 -4.44 4.71
N GLY A 375 16.68 -4.24 5.68
CA GLY A 375 15.60 -5.19 5.93
C GLY A 375 14.55 -5.16 4.81
N GLN A 376 14.11 -6.33 4.40
CA GLN A 376 12.97 -6.55 3.52
C GLN A 376 11.87 -7.22 4.34
N LEU A 377 10.62 -6.80 4.14
CA LEU A 377 9.47 -7.42 4.80
C LEU A 377 8.87 -8.47 3.87
N VAL A 378 8.71 -9.70 4.35
CA VAL A 378 7.91 -10.72 3.65
C VAL A 378 6.67 -10.97 4.48
N THR A 379 5.51 -10.72 3.88
CA THR A 379 4.21 -10.78 4.55
C THR A 379 3.36 -11.92 4.00
N CYS A 380 2.58 -12.55 4.88
CA CYS A 380 1.43 -13.36 4.51
C CYS A 380 0.24 -12.43 4.32
N SER A 381 -0.14 -12.19 3.07
CA SER A 381 -1.19 -11.25 2.70
C SER A 381 -2.37 -11.94 2.02
N GLY A 382 -3.53 -11.33 2.13
CA GLY A 382 -4.74 -11.78 1.44
C GLY A 382 -5.38 -13.03 2.05
N SER A 383 -6.52 -13.43 1.49
CA SER A 383 -7.28 -14.59 1.95
C SER A 383 -7.91 -15.36 0.80
N MET A 384 -8.22 -16.63 1.03
CA MET A 384 -8.83 -17.54 0.07
C MET A 384 -8.02 -17.56 -1.24
N LYS A 385 -8.68 -17.38 -2.39
CA LYS A 385 -8.02 -17.37 -3.70
C LYS A 385 -7.08 -16.17 -3.92
N GLU A 386 -7.19 -15.13 -3.10
CA GLU A 386 -6.35 -13.93 -3.16
C GLU A 386 -5.10 -14.03 -2.27
N GLY A 387 -4.96 -15.15 -1.55
CA GLY A 387 -3.81 -15.39 -0.69
C GLY A 387 -2.49 -15.33 -1.46
N SER A 388 -1.54 -14.55 -0.93
CA SER A 388 -0.28 -14.22 -1.56
C SER A 388 0.81 -13.91 -0.54
N LEU A 389 2.08 -14.02 -0.95
CA LEU A 389 3.19 -13.42 -0.22
C LEU A 389 3.53 -12.07 -0.85
N ARG A 390 3.74 -11.05 -0.03
CA ARG A 390 4.18 -9.72 -0.50
C ARG A 390 5.54 -9.41 0.08
N ILE A 391 6.48 -9.06 -0.79
CA ILE A 391 7.85 -8.69 -0.45
C ILE A 391 7.95 -7.18 -0.58
N ILE A 392 8.14 -6.49 0.53
CA ILE A 392 8.21 -5.04 0.61
C ILE A 392 9.67 -4.65 0.79
N ARG A 393 10.17 -3.86 -0.15
CA ARG A 393 11.54 -3.35 -0.17
C ARG A 393 11.50 -1.84 -0.26
N ASN A 394 12.43 -1.17 0.43
CA ASN A 394 12.58 0.27 0.28
C ASN A 394 13.41 0.57 -0.97
N GLY A 395 12.95 1.51 -1.81
CA GLY A 395 13.55 1.84 -3.09
C GLY A 395 12.86 1.21 -4.31
N ILE A 396 13.24 1.69 -5.49
CA ILE A 396 12.71 1.31 -6.80
C ILE A 396 13.47 0.10 -7.33
N GLY A 397 12.74 -0.93 -7.76
CA GLY A 397 13.30 -2.10 -8.44
C GLY A 397 13.58 -1.86 -9.93
N ILE A 398 14.50 -2.64 -10.47
CA ILE A 398 14.73 -2.76 -11.92
C ILE A 398 14.55 -4.23 -12.29
N ASN A 399 13.69 -4.47 -13.28
CA ASN A 399 13.50 -5.78 -13.87
C ASN A 399 14.55 -5.99 -14.96
N GLU A 400 15.58 -6.75 -14.62
CA GLU A 400 16.68 -7.09 -15.52
C GLU A 400 16.21 -8.06 -16.62
N HIS A 401 16.33 -7.62 -17.88
CA HIS A 401 16.03 -8.44 -19.07
C HIS A 401 17.29 -9.03 -19.68
N ALA A 402 18.39 -8.26 -19.69
CA ALA A 402 19.68 -8.70 -20.20
C ALA A 402 20.83 -8.09 -19.40
N SER A 403 21.95 -8.82 -19.34
CA SER A 403 23.18 -8.36 -18.71
C SER A 403 24.39 -8.87 -19.48
N ILE A 404 25.31 -7.95 -19.76
CA ILE A 404 26.46 -8.14 -20.63
C ILE A 404 27.71 -7.68 -19.90
N ASP A 405 28.71 -8.54 -19.78
CA ASP A 405 29.96 -8.24 -19.09
C ASP A 405 30.88 -7.35 -19.94
N LEU A 406 30.74 -6.03 -19.80
CA LEU A 406 31.53 -5.02 -20.51
C LEU A 406 32.11 -4.01 -19.51
N PRO A 407 33.39 -4.16 -19.12
CA PRO A 407 33.99 -3.28 -18.12
C PRO A 407 34.42 -1.93 -18.71
N GLY A 408 34.44 -0.91 -17.86
CA GLY A 408 35.07 0.39 -18.18
C GLY A 408 34.28 1.30 -19.13
N ILE A 409 32.96 1.14 -19.19
CA ILE A 409 32.06 2.01 -19.95
C ILE A 409 32.09 3.44 -19.37
N LYS A 410 32.23 4.44 -20.25
CA LYS A 410 32.30 5.89 -19.93
C LYS A 410 31.12 6.69 -20.48
N GLY A 411 30.18 6.03 -21.16
CA GLY A 411 28.97 6.64 -21.68
C GLY A 411 28.22 5.67 -22.60
N ILE A 412 26.89 5.80 -22.59
CA ILE A 412 25.97 4.98 -23.39
C ILE A 412 24.91 5.89 -24.01
N TRP A 413 24.57 5.64 -25.28
CA TRP A 413 23.55 6.40 -26.01
C TRP A 413 22.76 5.49 -26.96
N PRO A 414 21.43 5.60 -26.99
CA PRO A 414 20.60 4.91 -27.97
C PRO A 414 20.67 5.65 -29.32
N LEU A 415 20.54 4.90 -30.41
CA LEU A 415 20.45 5.42 -31.77
C LEU A 415 19.35 4.73 -32.56
N ARG A 416 18.71 5.54 -33.41
CA ARG A 416 17.74 5.12 -34.40
C ARG A 416 18.33 5.29 -35.80
N VAL A 417 18.53 4.18 -36.50
CA VAL A 417 19.06 4.15 -37.86
C VAL A 417 18.07 3.46 -38.78
N ASN A 418 17.48 4.18 -39.73
CA ASN A 418 16.48 3.64 -40.68
C ASN A 418 15.22 3.03 -40.03
N SER A 419 14.94 3.37 -38.78
CA SER A 419 13.69 3.06 -38.07
C SER A 419 12.95 4.37 -37.78
N GLU A 420 11.62 4.34 -37.75
CA GLU A 420 10.83 5.53 -37.39
C GLU A 420 10.43 5.54 -35.91
N LYS A 421 10.34 4.38 -35.26
CA LYS A 421 9.75 4.26 -33.91
C LYS A 421 10.71 3.73 -32.85
N PHE A 422 11.45 2.67 -33.17
CA PHE A 422 12.29 1.96 -32.21
C PHE A 422 13.78 2.25 -32.42
N ASP A 423 14.52 2.29 -31.32
CA ASP A 423 15.97 2.34 -31.30
C ASP A 423 16.51 0.97 -31.68
N ASN A 424 17.49 0.94 -32.58
CA ASN A 424 18.04 -0.30 -33.12
C ASN A 424 19.56 -0.39 -33.02
N MET A 425 20.20 0.66 -32.53
CA MET A 425 21.63 0.68 -32.24
C MET A 425 21.90 1.34 -30.90
N MET A 426 23.02 0.99 -30.28
CA MET A 426 23.48 1.57 -29.02
C MET A 426 24.97 1.83 -29.10
N VAL A 427 25.39 3.05 -28.78
CA VAL A 427 26.80 3.45 -28.77
C VAL A 427 27.32 3.36 -27.35
N MET A 428 28.51 2.75 -27.18
CA MET A 428 29.22 2.69 -25.92
C MET A 428 30.57 3.37 -26.07
N SER A 429 30.89 4.27 -25.15
CA SER A 429 32.20 4.91 -25.07
C SER A 429 33.07 4.22 -24.02
N PHE A 430 34.34 4.05 -24.35
CA PHE A 430 35.40 3.59 -23.46
C PHE A 430 36.54 4.61 -23.46
N VAL A 431 37.51 4.43 -22.58
CA VAL A 431 38.72 5.27 -22.56
C VAL A 431 39.47 5.12 -23.88
N GLY A 432 39.44 6.17 -24.72
CA GLY A 432 40.15 6.23 -25.99
C GLY A 432 39.51 5.50 -27.18
N GLN A 433 38.33 4.89 -27.04
CA GLN A 433 37.63 4.23 -28.16
C GLN A 433 36.10 4.27 -27.98
N SER A 434 35.35 4.00 -29.05
CA SER A 434 33.90 3.88 -29.02
C SER A 434 33.44 2.68 -29.85
N ARG A 435 32.41 1.97 -29.38
CA ARG A 435 31.83 0.79 -30.05
C ARG A 435 30.35 1.01 -30.31
N VAL A 436 29.82 0.35 -31.33
CA VAL A 436 28.39 0.38 -31.66
C VAL A 436 27.84 -1.03 -31.58
N LEU A 437 26.72 -1.19 -30.89
CA LEU A 437 25.96 -2.43 -30.81
C LEU A 437 24.69 -2.29 -31.65
N GLN A 438 24.33 -3.32 -32.38
CA GLN A 438 23.06 -3.45 -33.08
C GLN A 438 22.12 -4.32 -32.25
N LEU A 439 20.86 -3.88 -32.16
CA LEU A 439 19.79 -4.56 -31.44
C LEU A 439 18.86 -5.21 -32.46
N SER A 440 18.94 -6.53 -32.60
CA SER A 440 18.15 -7.34 -33.51
C SER A 440 17.14 -8.16 -32.72
N GLY A 441 16.02 -7.54 -32.34
CA GLY A 441 15.10 -8.12 -31.35
C GLY A 441 15.76 -8.14 -29.98
N GLU A 442 15.89 -9.33 -29.38
CA GLU A 442 16.59 -9.56 -28.09
C GLU A 442 18.09 -9.84 -28.26
N GLU A 443 18.59 -10.02 -29.49
CA GLU A 443 20.02 -10.26 -29.73
C GLU A 443 20.80 -8.95 -29.85
N VAL A 444 21.99 -8.93 -29.23
CA VAL A 444 22.90 -7.78 -29.19
C VAL A 444 24.22 -8.15 -29.86
N GLU A 445 24.54 -7.50 -30.98
CA GLU A 445 25.75 -7.78 -31.79
C GLU A 445 26.60 -6.51 -31.99
N GLU A 446 27.93 -6.64 -32.07
CA GLU A 446 28.82 -5.50 -32.35
C GLU A 446 28.84 -5.18 -33.86
N THR A 447 28.70 -3.90 -34.21
CA THR A 447 28.64 -3.42 -35.61
C THR A 447 29.45 -2.13 -35.79
N GLU A 448 29.67 -1.72 -37.04
CA GLU A 448 30.32 -0.46 -37.39
C GLU A 448 29.35 0.47 -38.14
N LEU A 449 29.28 1.73 -37.73
CA LEU A 449 28.45 2.75 -38.37
C LEU A 449 29.28 3.59 -39.37
N PRO A 450 28.88 3.69 -40.65
CA PRO A 450 29.63 4.46 -41.64
C PRO A 450 29.75 5.95 -41.28
N GLY A 451 30.98 6.47 -41.23
CA GLY A 451 31.28 7.87 -40.88
C GLY A 451 31.46 8.14 -39.38
N PHE A 452 31.21 7.12 -38.55
CA PHE A 452 31.45 7.14 -37.11
C PHE A 452 32.93 6.90 -36.80
N ASP A 453 33.48 7.62 -35.84
CA ASP A 453 34.85 7.47 -35.37
C ASP A 453 34.90 6.55 -34.14
N GLY A 454 35.29 5.29 -34.34
CA GLY A 454 35.51 4.32 -33.27
C GLY A 454 36.85 4.48 -32.53
N GLY A 455 37.79 5.25 -33.08
CA GLY A 455 39.15 5.39 -32.55
C GLY A 455 39.31 6.45 -31.46
N ASN A 456 38.25 7.18 -31.13
CA ASN A 456 38.24 8.20 -30.08
C ASN A 456 37.11 7.98 -29.09
N GLN A 457 37.26 8.56 -27.89
CA GLN A 457 36.21 8.59 -26.88
C GLN A 457 35.08 9.54 -27.33
N THR A 458 33.85 9.03 -27.37
CA THR A 458 32.64 9.82 -27.65
C THR A 458 32.13 10.45 -26.36
N PHE A 459 31.81 11.75 -26.39
CA PHE A 459 31.19 12.48 -25.27
C PHE A 459 29.68 12.61 -25.41
N VAL A 460 29.19 12.74 -26.65
CA VAL A 460 27.76 12.83 -26.94
C VAL A 460 27.51 12.14 -28.28
N CYS A 461 26.49 11.30 -28.33
CA CYS A 461 25.95 10.77 -29.58
C CYS A 461 24.43 10.77 -29.51
N ASN A 462 23.75 11.39 -30.47
CA ASN A 462 22.28 11.48 -30.51
C ASN A 462 21.78 11.51 -31.96
N ASN A 463 20.55 11.06 -32.16
CA ASN A 463 19.78 11.42 -33.35
C ASN A 463 19.40 12.90 -33.30
N VAL A 464 19.59 13.59 -34.41
CA VAL A 464 19.32 15.03 -34.56
C VAL A 464 18.36 15.27 -35.73
N CYS A 465 17.89 16.51 -35.87
CA CYS A 465 16.98 16.89 -36.94
C CYS A 465 17.52 16.53 -38.34
N PHE A 466 16.61 16.42 -39.33
CA PHE A 466 16.92 16.05 -40.72
C PHE A 466 17.42 14.60 -40.93
N ASN A 467 17.09 13.68 -40.01
CA ASN A 467 17.48 12.26 -40.08
C ASN A 467 19.00 12.09 -40.14
N GLN A 468 19.68 12.72 -39.20
CA GLN A 468 21.13 12.74 -39.07
C GLN A 468 21.53 12.28 -37.67
N ILE A 469 22.77 11.84 -37.53
CA ILE A 469 23.37 11.41 -36.27
C ILE A 469 24.53 12.34 -35.99
N LEU A 470 24.58 12.86 -34.77
CA LEU A 470 25.71 13.65 -34.30
C LEU A 470 26.61 12.77 -33.44
N GLN A 471 27.92 12.84 -33.67
CA GLN A 471 28.93 12.28 -32.79
C GLN A 471 29.90 13.40 -32.39
N ILE A 472 30.09 13.61 -31.10
CA ILE A 472 31.08 14.56 -30.57
C ILE A 472 32.15 13.76 -29.84
N THR A 473 33.39 13.89 -30.29
CA THR A 473 34.56 13.27 -29.66
C THR A 473 35.48 14.34 -29.09
N GLN A 474 36.58 13.94 -28.47
CA GLN A 474 37.64 14.86 -28.05
C GLN A 474 38.25 15.67 -29.22
N ALA A 475 38.18 15.17 -30.45
CA ALA A 475 38.88 15.73 -31.61
C ALA A 475 37.97 16.57 -32.53
N SER A 476 36.70 16.20 -32.67
CA SER A 476 35.79 16.86 -33.62
C SER A 476 34.32 16.64 -33.32
N VAL A 477 33.50 17.50 -33.94
CA VAL A 477 32.04 17.34 -34.04
C VAL A 477 31.74 16.78 -35.42
N ARG A 478 31.22 15.55 -35.50
CA ARG A 478 30.89 14.84 -36.73
C ARG A 478 29.37 14.76 -36.91
N LEU A 479 28.88 15.17 -38.06
CA LEU A 479 27.49 15.01 -38.49
C LEU A 479 27.44 13.91 -39.55
N ILE A 480 26.65 12.87 -39.31
CA ILE A 480 26.53 11.67 -40.13
C ILE A 480 25.11 11.63 -40.70
N SER A 481 24.97 11.45 -42.02
CA SER A 481 23.66 11.30 -42.64
C SER A 481 23.20 9.84 -42.61
N CYS A 482 21.95 9.58 -42.22
CA CYS A 482 21.37 8.23 -42.27
C CYS A 482 21.12 7.77 -43.72
N LEU A 483 20.79 8.69 -44.63
CA LEU A 483 20.52 8.42 -46.05
C LEU A 483 21.28 9.48 -46.89
N PRO A 484 22.31 9.13 -47.69
CA PRO A 484 22.74 7.82 -48.19
C PRO A 484 23.75 7.04 -47.30
N GLY A 485 23.92 7.42 -46.03
CA GLY A 485 24.91 6.83 -45.13
C GLY A 485 26.29 7.48 -45.30
N GLY A 486 26.89 7.97 -44.21
CA GLY A 486 28.26 8.50 -44.19
C GLY A 486 28.39 9.92 -43.64
N LEU A 487 29.65 10.38 -43.51
CA LEU A 487 29.99 11.67 -42.93
C LEU A 487 29.51 12.83 -43.81
N ALA A 488 28.61 13.65 -43.30
CA ALA A 488 28.10 14.85 -43.97
C ALA A 488 29.02 16.06 -43.73
N GLN A 489 29.40 16.30 -42.47
CA GLN A 489 30.33 17.36 -42.11
C GLN A 489 31.13 16.97 -40.87
N GLU A 490 32.35 17.48 -40.78
CA GLU A 490 33.18 17.44 -39.59
C GLU A 490 33.65 18.86 -39.25
N TRP A 491 33.58 19.23 -37.98
CA TRP A 491 34.12 20.48 -37.45
C TRP A 491 35.28 20.19 -36.50
N HIS A 492 36.36 20.95 -36.64
CA HIS A 492 37.51 20.94 -35.75
C HIS A 492 37.70 22.31 -35.12
N HIS A 493 38.27 22.33 -33.91
CA HIS A 493 38.63 23.57 -33.25
C HIS A 493 39.60 24.39 -34.12
N PRO A 494 39.39 25.72 -34.29
CA PRO A 494 40.24 26.57 -35.15
C PRO A 494 41.73 26.53 -34.78
N GLU A 495 42.03 26.40 -33.48
CA GLU A 495 43.40 26.30 -32.93
C GLU A 495 43.87 24.85 -32.66
N GLY A 496 43.07 23.85 -33.04
CA GLY A 496 43.40 22.43 -32.78
C GLY A 496 43.37 22.01 -31.31
N LYS A 497 42.68 22.75 -30.43
CA LYS A 497 42.42 22.34 -29.04
C LYS A 497 41.40 21.19 -29.03
N ASN A 498 41.52 20.32 -28.03
CA ASN A 498 40.54 19.27 -27.80
C ASN A 498 39.26 19.84 -27.17
N ILE A 499 38.13 19.22 -27.51
CA ILE A 499 36.84 19.48 -26.86
C ILE A 499 36.92 18.91 -25.45
N SER A 500 36.55 19.70 -24.44
CA SER A 500 36.52 19.25 -23.04
C SER A 500 35.15 18.70 -22.64
N LEU A 501 34.07 19.37 -23.06
CA LEU A 501 32.69 19.00 -22.75
C LEU A 501 31.77 19.35 -23.92
N ALA A 502 30.64 18.65 -24.01
CA ALA A 502 29.62 18.94 -25.00
C ALA A 502 28.22 18.60 -24.47
N CYS A 503 27.23 19.35 -24.92
CA CYS A 503 25.81 19.05 -24.75
C CYS A 503 25.06 19.30 -26.07
N CYS A 504 23.99 18.52 -26.28
CA CYS A 504 23.26 18.51 -27.54
C CYS A 504 21.77 18.28 -27.26
N ASN A 505 20.90 18.99 -27.97
CA ASN A 505 19.50 18.61 -28.15
C ASN A 505 19.24 18.26 -29.63
N ASN A 506 17.99 18.18 -30.08
CA ASN A 506 17.69 17.76 -31.46
C ASN A 506 18.20 18.73 -32.53
N CYS A 507 18.31 20.03 -32.22
CA CYS A 507 18.61 21.09 -33.19
C CYS A 507 19.86 21.93 -32.87
N GLN A 508 20.37 21.85 -31.64
CA GLN A 508 21.40 22.73 -31.10
C GLN A 508 22.53 21.93 -30.46
N VAL A 509 23.75 22.43 -30.60
CA VAL A 509 24.96 21.87 -30.00
C VAL A 509 25.72 22.98 -29.32
N VAL A 510 26.15 22.74 -28.08
CA VAL A 510 27.11 23.60 -27.39
C VAL A 510 28.30 22.74 -26.98
N ILE A 511 29.50 23.21 -27.28
CA ILE A 511 30.74 22.58 -26.85
C ILE A 511 31.58 23.57 -26.06
N ALA A 512 32.35 23.04 -25.11
CA ALA A 512 33.40 23.77 -24.42
C ALA A 512 34.78 23.23 -24.83
N ALA A 513 35.73 24.14 -24.99
CA ALA A 513 37.16 23.86 -25.06
C ALA A 513 37.85 24.64 -23.93
N GLY A 514 37.86 24.09 -22.71
CA GLY A 514 38.31 24.78 -21.51
C GLY A 514 37.32 25.86 -21.08
N SER A 515 37.67 27.14 -21.29
CA SER A 515 36.83 28.30 -21.00
C SER A 515 36.14 28.88 -22.25
N GLU A 516 36.42 28.37 -23.44
CA GLU A 516 35.81 28.82 -24.70
C GLU A 516 34.54 28.00 -24.98
N LEU A 517 33.40 28.68 -25.17
CA LEU A 517 32.10 28.11 -25.52
C LEU A 517 31.78 28.38 -26.99
N PHE A 518 31.35 27.35 -27.70
CA PHE A 518 30.90 27.45 -29.09
C PHE A 518 29.47 26.93 -29.21
N TYR A 519 28.58 27.73 -29.81
CA TYR A 519 27.19 27.36 -30.10
C TYR A 519 26.99 27.11 -31.59
N PHE A 520 26.42 25.95 -31.90
CA PHE A 520 26.08 25.53 -33.25
C PHE A 520 24.60 25.21 -33.39
N GLU A 521 24.07 25.48 -34.57
CA GLU A 521 22.77 24.99 -35.02
C GLU A 521 22.97 23.89 -36.07
N ILE A 522 22.12 22.87 -35.97
CA ILE A 522 22.09 21.75 -36.88
C ILE A 522 21.15 22.11 -38.02
N GLU A 523 21.69 22.10 -39.23
CA GLU A 523 20.98 22.29 -40.49
C GLU A 523 21.11 21.01 -41.33
N ASN A 524 20.32 20.87 -42.40
CA ASN A 524 20.37 19.68 -43.23
C ASN A 524 21.75 19.48 -43.88
N GLY A 525 22.54 18.56 -43.30
CA GLY A 525 23.85 18.17 -43.79
C GLY A 525 24.96 19.15 -43.40
N LYS A 526 24.67 20.10 -42.50
CA LYS A 526 25.62 21.11 -42.05
C LYS A 526 25.43 21.47 -40.57
N VAL A 527 26.51 21.63 -39.83
CA VAL A 527 26.56 22.23 -38.49
C VAL A 527 27.09 23.66 -38.63
N THR A 528 26.27 24.66 -38.32
CA THR A 528 26.62 26.09 -38.48
C THR A 528 26.91 26.74 -37.13
N GLN A 529 28.11 27.30 -36.98
CA GLN A 529 28.47 28.05 -35.77
C GLN A 529 27.71 29.38 -35.76
N LYS A 530 26.93 29.64 -34.70
CA LYS A 530 26.14 30.86 -34.53
C LYS A 530 26.71 31.78 -33.45
N GLY A 531 27.35 31.23 -32.42
CA GLY A 531 27.87 31.99 -31.29
C GLY A 531 29.23 31.46 -30.80
N HIS A 532 30.00 32.35 -30.19
CA HIS A 532 31.24 32.04 -29.49
C HIS A 532 31.43 33.03 -28.33
N ALA A 533 31.77 32.51 -27.15
CA ALA A 533 32.03 33.32 -25.96
C ALA A 533 33.12 32.67 -25.11
N THR A 534 33.81 33.48 -24.31
CA THR A 534 34.80 33.00 -23.33
C THR A 534 34.30 33.31 -21.94
N VAL A 535 34.16 32.29 -21.10
CA VAL A 535 33.76 32.43 -19.68
C VAL A 535 34.98 32.64 -18.78
N ASP A 536 34.73 33.09 -17.55
CA ASP A 536 35.79 33.49 -16.61
C ASP A 536 36.72 32.34 -16.21
N TYR A 537 36.18 31.12 -16.11
CA TYR A 537 36.87 29.92 -15.65
C TYR A 537 36.56 28.72 -16.53
N GLU A 538 37.26 27.61 -16.32
CA GLU A 538 36.99 26.37 -17.03
C GLU A 538 35.57 25.85 -16.74
N VAL A 539 34.95 25.30 -17.78
CA VAL A 539 33.60 24.74 -17.73
C VAL A 539 33.64 23.32 -17.15
N ALA A 540 32.77 23.04 -16.19
CA ALA A 540 32.66 21.76 -15.50
C ALA A 540 31.52 20.88 -16.02
N CYS A 541 30.39 21.50 -16.37
CA CYS A 541 29.21 20.82 -16.93
C CYS A 541 28.34 21.80 -17.73
N LEU A 542 27.57 21.27 -18.68
CA LEU A 542 26.72 22.01 -19.62
C LEU A 542 25.39 21.30 -19.84
N ASP A 543 24.31 22.05 -20.01
CA ASP A 543 23.02 21.52 -20.45
C ASP A 543 22.20 22.53 -21.26
N ILE A 544 21.49 22.03 -22.28
CA ILE A 544 20.62 22.79 -23.21
C ILE A 544 19.29 22.09 -23.45
N SER A 545 18.79 21.39 -22.44
CA SER A 545 17.52 20.68 -22.52
C SER A 545 16.36 21.67 -22.73
N PRO A 546 15.49 21.48 -23.74
CA PRO A 546 14.36 22.38 -23.99
C PRO A 546 13.29 22.21 -22.90
N LEU A 547 12.78 23.33 -22.39
CA LEU A 547 11.82 23.34 -21.27
C LEU A 547 10.36 23.40 -21.71
N ARG A 548 10.07 23.92 -22.91
CA ARG A 548 8.72 24.07 -23.45
C ARG A 548 8.39 22.88 -24.34
N GLU A 549 7.24 22.24 -24.12
CA GLU A 549 6.82 21.05 -24.87
C GLU A 549 6.67 21.31 -26.38
N ASP A 550 6.30 22.54 -26.76
CA ASP A 550 6.11 22.93 -28.17
C ASP A 550 7.41 23.35 -28.88
N SER A 551 8.54 23.44 -28.18
CA SER A 551 9.80 23.95 -28.73
C SER A 551 10.91 22.90 -28.69
N GLU A 552 11.45 22.55 -29.86
CA GLU A 552 12.67 21.75 -29.97
C GLU A 552 13.96 22.55 -29.68
N ARG A 553 13.84 23.86 -29.45
CA ARG A 553 14.95 24.78 -29.20
C ARG A 553 14.94 25.24 -27.75
N SER A 554 16.13 25.28 -27.16
CA SER A 554 16.39 25.96 -25.89
C SER A 554 16.85 27.39 -26.12
N GLU A 555 16.31 28.31 -25.33
CA GLU A 555 16.76 29.70 -25.23
C GLU A 555 17.83 29.88 -24.15
N LEU A 556 17.98 28.89 -23.27
CA LEU A 556 18.85 28.92 -22.10
C LEU A 556 19.94 27.86 -22.20
N LEU A 557 21.10 28.19 -21.65
CA LEU A 557 22.23 27.30 -21.45
C LEU A 557 22.60 27.33 -19.97
N ALA A 558 22.56 26.17 -19.32
CA ALA A 558 23.04 26.01 -17.96
C ALA A 558 24.53 25.62 -17.97
N VAL A 559 25.33 26.31 -17.17
CA VAL A 559 26.80 26.13 -17.11
C VAL A 559 27.25 26.02 -15.65
N GLY A 560 28.04 25.01 -15.32
CA GLY A 560 28.80 24.93 -14.07
C GLY A 560 30.27 25.28 -14.29
N LEU A 561 30.89 26.06 -13.40
CA LEU A 561 32.30 26.49 -13.50
C LEU A 561 33.16 25.91 -12.35
N TRP A 562 34.46 25.72 -12.61
CA TRP A 562 35.40 25.09 -11.65
C TRP A 562 35.77 25.99 -10.46
N THR A 563 36.38 27.15 -10.73
CA THR A 563 37.14 27.90 -9.71
C THR A 563 36.25 28.66 -8.73
N ASP A 564 35.15 29.24 -9.21
CA ASP A 564 34.21 29.97 -8.38
C ASP A 564 33.02 29.12 -7.91
N ILE A 565 32.96 27.85 -8.34
CA ILE A 565 31.93 26.86 -7.97
C ILE A 565 30.54 27.49 -8.11
N SER A 566 30.27 27.98 -9.32
CA SER A 566 29.03 28.67 -9.66
C SER A 566 28.22 27.87 -10.68
N SER A 567 26.90 27.94 -10.54
CA SER A 567 25.96 27.58 -11.61
C SER A 567 25.42 28.85 -12.25
N ARG A 568 25.59 28.98 -13.56
CA ARG A 568 25.19 30.16 -14.33
C ARG A 568 24.19 29.78 -15.40
N LEU A 569 23.22 30.67 -15.65
CA LEU A 569 22.31 30.58 -16.79
C LEU A 569 22.69 31.63 -17.81
N LEU A 570 22.98 31.17 -19.02
CA LEU A 570 23.36 32.01 -20.16
C LEU A 570 22.25 31.97 -21.22
N LYS A 571 21.99 33.10 -21.87
CA LYS A 571 21.02 33.19 -22.97
C LYS A 571 21.65 32.83 -24.31
N LEU A 572 21.05 31.90 -25.05
CA LEU A 572 21.44 31.60 -26.42
C LEU A 572 20.79 32.58 -27.41
N PRO A 573 21.46 32.99 -28.50
CA PRO A 573 22.79 32.57 -28.96
C PRO A 573 23.96 33.42 -28.44
N ASN A 574 23.68 34.51 -27.70
CA ASN A 574 24.67 35.55 -27.39
C ASN A 574 25.54 35.26 -26.15
N PHE A 575 25.21 34.22 -25.38
CA PHE A 575 25.84 33.88 -24.10
C PHE A 575 25.78 34.99 -23.04
N GLU A 576 24.72 35.80 -23.04
CA GLU A 576 24.49 36.81 -22.01
C GLU A 576 24.17 36.12 -20.67
N SER A 577 24.86 36.50 -19.59
CA SER A 577 24.63 35.93 -18.27
C SER A 577 23.36 36.49 -17.65
N LEU A 578 22.35 35.64 -17.48
CA LEU A 578 21.05 35.99 -16.88
C LEU A 578 21.10 35.90 -15.35
N HIS A 579 21.59 34.77 -14.83
CA HIS A 579 21.69 34.51 -13.39
C HIS A 579 23.01 33.82 -13.05
N VAL A 580 23.57 34.18 -11.90
CA VAL A 580 24.80 33.60 -11.36
C VAL A 580 24.53 33.20 -9.92
N GLU A 581 24.53 31.89 -9.67
CA GLU A 581 24.31 31.34 -8.34
C GLU A 581 25.61 30.74 -7.80
N MET A 582 25.99 31.16 -6.59
CA MET A 582 27.18 30.65 -5.91
C MET A 582 26.80 29.43 -5.07
N LEU A 583 27.31 28.25 -5.42
CA LEU A 583 26.97 27.02 -4.72
C LEU A 583 27.74 26.91 -3.39
N GLY A 584 28.98 27.41 -3.36
CA GLY A 584 29.85 27.44 -2.20
C GLY A 584 30.58 26.11 -1.94
N GLY A 585 31.68 26.16 -1.19
CA GLY A 585 32.53 25.00 -0.88
C GLY A 585 33.84 24.97 -1.68
N GLU A 586 34.48 23.80 -1.75
CA GLU A 586 35.70 23.56 -2.52
C GLU A 586 35.49 22.52 -3.66
N ILE A 587 34.28 21.98 -3.77
CA ILE A 587 33.96 20.83 -4.63
C ILE A 587 33.20 21.30 -5.86
N ILE A 588 33.72 20.94 -7.04
CA ILE A 588 33.21 21.42 -8.33
C ILE A 588 31.88 20.76 -8.73
N PRO A 589 31.04 21.45 -9.54
CA PRO A 589 29.92 20.84 -10.25
C PRO A 589 30.39 19.76 -11.23
N ARG A 590 29.67 18.65 -11.32
CA ARG A 590 29.97 17.54 -12.24
C ARG A 590 28.86 17.28 -13.24
N SER A 591 27.61 17.55 -12.88
CA SER A 591 26.47 17.41 -13.78
C SER A 591 25.47 18.53 -13.53
N ILE A 592 24.87 19.04 -14.60
CA ILE A 592 23.82 20.06 -14.54
C ILE A 592 22.72 19.66 -15.51
N LEU A 593 21.47 19.89 -15.17
CA LEU A 593 20.33 19.49 -15.99
C LEU A 593 19.13 20.40 -15.74
N MET A 594 18.53 20.90 -16.82
CA MET A 594 17.25 21.60 -16.79
C MET A 594 16.12 20.59 -17.09
N ALA A 595 15.11 20.52 -16.23
CA ALA A 595 14.02 19.56 -16.38
C ALA A 595 12.68 20.17 -15.96
N THR A 596 11.60 19.70 -16.58
CA THR A 596 10.23 20.09 -16.24
C THR A 596 9.52 18.91 -15.59
N PHE A 597 8.94 19.12 -14.41
CA PHE A 597 8.13 18.13 -13.70
C PHE A 597 6.75 18.74 -13.39
N GLU A 598 5.66 18.05 -13.75
CA GLU A 598 4.27 18.50 -13.50
C GLU A 598 4.02 19.99 -13.88
N GLY A 599 4.61 20.45 -14.99
CA GLY A 599 4.50 21.83 -15.48
C GLY A 599 5.42 22.85 -14.80
N ILE A 600 6.20 22.45 -13.77
CA ILE A 600 7.14 23.31 -13.06
C ILE A 600 8.57 23.04 -13.55
N HIS A 601 9.33 24.10 -13.83
CA HIS A 601 10.68 24.00 -14.35
C HIS A 601 11.73 24.07 -13.23
N TYR A 602 12.73 23.21 -13.31
CA TYR A 602 13.80 23.09 -12.32
C TYR A 602 15.18 23.09 -12.97
N LEU A 603 16.16 23.63 -12.24
CA LEU A 603 17.57 23.44 -12.52
C LEU A 603 18.16 22.52 -11.45
N LEU A 604 18.77 21.42 -11.87
CA LEU A 604 19.45 20.45 -11.02
C LEU A 604 20.97 20.56 -11.24
N CYS A 605 21.74 20.68 -10.17
CA CYS A 605 23.21 20.79 -10.22
C CYS A 605 23.86 19.85 -9.20
N ALA A 606 24.52 18.80 -9.69
CA ALA A 606 25.22 17.82 -8.89
C ALA A 606 26.71 18.16 -8.75
N LEU A 607 27.24 18.01 -7.53
CA LEU A 607 28.63 18.23 -7.18
C LEU A 607 29.42 16.91 -7.14
N GLY A 608 30.74 17.03 -7.03
CA GLY A 608 31.66 15.90 -6.97
C GLY A 608 31.62 15.05 -5.69
N ASP A 609 30.96 15.52 -4.63
CA ASP A 609 30.80 14.83 -3.34
C ASP A 609 29.47 14.08 -3.22
N GLY A 610 28.69 14.00 -4.28
CA GLY A 610 27.34 13.43 -4.27
C GLY A 610 26.26 14.37 -3.71
N SER A 611 26.59 15.63 -3.43
CA SER A 611 25.59 16.67 -3.15
C SER A 611 24.85 17.09 -4.43
N LEU A 612 23.54 17.24 -4.35
CA LEU A 612 22.68 17.80 -5.39
C LEU A 612 22.03 19.10 -4.90
N PHE A 613 22.19 20.17 -5.66
CA PHE A 613 21.40 21.37 -5.54
C PHE A 613 20.27 21.38 -6.55
N TYR A 614 19.11 21.89 -6.14
CA TYR A 614 18.03 22.15 -7.07
C TYR A 614 17.36 23.49 -6.80
N PHE A 615 16.83 24.07 -7.87
CA PHE A 615 16.26 25.42 -7.91
C PHE A 615 15.02 25.43 -8.77
N LEU A 616 14.07 26.31 -8.46
CA LEU A 616 12.99 26.67 -9.36
C LEU A 616 13.53 27.61 -10.44
N LEU A 617 13.27 27.26 -11.69
CA LEU A 617 13.72 27.99 -12.87
C LEU A 617 12.55 28.71 -13.53
N ASP A 618 12.65 30.02 -13.69
CA ASP A 618 11.75 30.76 -14.56
C ASP A 618 12.31 30.78 -16.00
N PRO A 619 11.61 30.18 -16.99
CA PRO A 619 12.12 30.09 -18.36
C PRO A 619 12.17 31.43 -19.08
N ASP A 620 11.35 32.42 -18.68
CA ASP A 620 11.28 33.72 -19.36
C ASP A 620 12.35 34.69 -18.84
N THR A 621 12.56 34.71 -17.52
CA THR A 621 13.54 35.59 -16.88
C THR A 621 14.93 34.95 -16.73
N GLY A 622 14.99 33.62 -16.68
CA GLY A 622 16.21 32.87 -16.38
C GLY A 622 16.67 33.01 -14.91
N TYR A 623 15.78 33.44 -14.01
CA TYR A 623 16.08 33.61 -12.59
C TYR A 623 15.93 32.29 -11.84
N LEU A 624 16.86 32.02 -10.91
CA LEU A 624 16.81 30.86 -10.02
C LEU A 624 16.27 31.25 -8.64
N SER A 625 15.27 30.52 -8.18
CA SER A 625 14.66 30.70 -6.85
C SER A 625 14.66 29.40 -6.04
N GLU A 626 14.42 29.51 -4.73
CA GLU A 626 14.34 28.37 -3.80
C GLU A 626 15.54 27.39 -3.84
N LYS A 627 16.74 27.88 -3.53
CA LYS A 627 17.94 27.03 -3.38
C LYS A 627 17.73 25.95 -2.32
N LYS A 628 17.72 24.68 -2.72
CA LYS A 628 17.66 23.51 -1.82
C LYS A 628 18.84 22.58 -2.09
N LYS A 629 19.30 21.88 -1.05
CA LYS A 629 20.45 20.94 -1.09
C LYS A 629 20.04 19.58 -0.56
N VAL A 630 20.38 18.51 -1.29
CA VAL A 630 20.21 17.11 -0.90
C VAL A 630 21.53 16.39 -1.10
N THR A 631 21.79 15.31 -0.36
CA THR A 631 22.96 14.46 -0.56
C THR A 631 22.47 13.09 -1.02
N LEU A 632 22.90 12.65 -2.20
CA LEU A 632 22.44 11.40 -2.81
C LEU A 632 23.44 10.26 -2.54
N GLY A 633 24.73 10.54 -2.65
CA GLY A 633 25.80 9.57 -2.47
C GLY A 633 27.10 10.23 -2.03
N THR A 634 28.21 9.53 -2.19
CA THR A 634 29.57 10.06 -1.92
C THR A 634 30.38 10.25 -3.19
N GLN A 635 29.97 9.62 -4.29
CA GLN A 635 30.60 9.71 -5.60
C GLN A 635 29.97 10.84 -6.46
N PRO A 636 30.70 11.35 -7.48
CA PRO A 636 30.18 12.38 -8.36
C PRO A 636 28.96 11.87 -9.15
N THR A 637 27.83 12.57 -9.02
CA THR A 637 26.57 12.14 -9.63
C THR A 637 26.40 12.66 -11.06
N ILE A 638 25.94 11.78 -11.97
CA ILE A 638 25.56 12.15 -13.34
C ILE A 638 24.03 12.13 -13.48
N LEU A 639 23.45 13.20 -13.99
CA LEU A 639 22.00 13.35 -14.18
C LEU A 639 21.60 13.00 -15.62
N LYS A 640 20.55 12.20 -15.78
CA LYS A 640 19.97 11.84 -17.08
C LYS A 640 18.45 11.83 -17.04
N THR A 641 17.81 12.48 -18.01
CA THR A 641 16.36 12.44 -18.17
C THR A 641 15.93 11.12 -18.81
N PHE A 642 14.80 10.56 -18.36
CA PHE A 642 14.12 9.46 -19.02
C PHE A 642 12.60 9.64 -18.90
N LYS A 643 11.84 8.94 -19.73
CA LYS A 643 10.38 8.94 -19.68
C LYS A 643 9.88 7.58 -19.19
N SER A 644 8.90 7.60 -18.29
CA SER A 644 8.19 6.41 -17.82
C SER A 644 6.69 6.69 -17.77
N LEU A 645 5.87 5.85 -18.39
CA LEU A 645 4.39 5.92 -18.39
C LEU A 645 3.85 7.36 -18.65
N ALA A 646 4.46 8.06 -19.62
CA ALA A 646 4.20 9.45 -20.03
C ALA A 646 4.74 10.59 -19.12
N THR A 647 5.35 10.28 -17.98
CA THR A 647 6.01 11.27 -17.12
C THR A 647 7.50 11.38 -17.42
N THR A 648 8.06 12.60 -17.32
CA THR A 648 9.51 12.83 -17.45
C THR A 648 10.14 12.82 -16.07
N ASN A 649 11.15 11.97 -15.89
CA ASN A 649 11.85 11.76 -14.63
C ASN A 649 13.37 11.92 -14.84
N VAL A 650 14.13 12.09 -13.76
CA VAL A 650 15.58 12.22 -13.81
C VAL A 650 16.22 11.08 -13.02
N PHE A 651 17.16 10.38 -13.65
CA PHE A 651 17.99 9.36 -13.02
C PHE A 651 19.32 10.00 -12.60
N ALA A 652 19.67 9.85 -11.33
CA ALA A 652 20.92 10.27 -10.74
C ALA A 652 21.84 9.04 -10.59
N CYS A 653 22.81 8.92 -11.49
CA CYS A 653 23.84 7.88 -11.49
C CYS A 653 24.89 8.19 -10.42
N SER A 654 25.03 7.33 -9.42
CA SER A 654 26.02 7.43 -8.35
C SER A 654 26.28 6.04 -7.73
N ASP A 655 27.12 5.99 -6.69
CA ASP A 655 27.22 4.91 -5.71
C ASP A 655 25.92 4.65 -4.93
N ARG A 656 24.99 5.60 -4.96
CA ARG A 656 23.61 5.45 -4.50
C ARG A 656 22.70 5.95 -5.62
N PRO A 657 22.31 5.08 -6.57
CA PRO A 657 21.49 5.50 -7.69
C PRO A 657 20.12 5.96 -7.19
N THR A 658 19.64 7.11 -7.68
CA THR A 658 18.38 7.71 -7.22
C THR A 658 17.55 8.18 -8.41
N VAL A 659 16.23 7.96 -8.37
CA VAL A 659 15.29 8.58 -9.30
C VAL A 659 14.68 9.81 -8.64
N ILE A 660 14.69 10.91 -9.39
CA ILE A 660 14.12 12.20 -9.03
C ILE A 660 12.88 12.38 -9.89
N TYR A 661 11.74 12.56 -9.23
CA TYR A 661 10.45 12.78 -9.87
C TYR A 661 9.63 13.78 -9.06
N SER A 662 8.54 14.29 -9.62
CA SER A 662 7.59 15.13 -8.88
C SER A 662 6.36 14.31 -8.50
N SER A 663 5.91 14.48 -7.27
CA SER A 663 4.63 13.99 -6.79
C SER A 663 3.98 15.10 -5.98
N ASN A 664 2.75 15.48 -6.36
CA ASN A 664 2.01 16.59 -5.74
C ASN A 664 2.81 17.92 -5.77
N HIS A 665 3.44 18.24 -6.91
CA HIS A 665 4.26 19.44 -7.14
C HIS A 665 5.49 19.56 -6.23
N LYS A 666 5.94 18.45 -5.62
CA LYS A 666 7.14 18.38 -4.79
C LYS A 666 8.11 17.33 -5.35
N LEU A 667 9.39 17.68 -5.40
CA LEU A 667 10.44 16.74 -5.81
C LEU A 667 10.63 15.64 -4.74
N VAL A 668 10.59 14.39 -5.20
CA VAL A 668 10.80 13.18 -4.42
C VAL A 668 12.05 12.47 -4.93
N PHE A 669 12.83 11.95 -3.99
CA PHE A 669 14.09 11.25 -4.23
C PHE A 669 13.93 9.80 -3.77
N SER A 670 13.89 8.87 -4.72
CA SER A 670 13.73 7.44 -4.42
C SER A 670 14.97 6.68 -4.86
N ASN A 671 15.61 5.97 -3.92
CA ASN A 671 16.78 5.15 -4.23
C ASN A 671 16.38 3.99 -5.13
N VAL A 672 17.29 3.60 -6.01
CA VAL A 672 17.15 2.44 -6.88
C VAL A 672 17.91 1.28 -6.23
N ASN A 673 17.34 0.07 -6.29
CA ASN A 673 17.88 -1.13 -5.66
C ASN A 673 19.05 -1.73 -6.48
N LEU A 674 20.05 -0.90 -6.78
CA LEU A 674 21.30 -1.26 -7.43
C LEU A 674 22.47 -0.70 -6.63
N LYS A 675 23.59 -1.41 -6.64
CA LYS A 675 24.79 -1.03 -5.86
C LYS A 675 25.45 0.24 -6.37
N GLU A 676 25.64 0.35 -7.68
CA GLU A 676 26.16 1.56 -8.33
C GLU A 676 25.62 1.62 -9.75
N VAL A 677 25.47 2.84 -10.26
CA VAL A 677 25.25 3.09 -11.68
C VAL A 677 26.12 4.27 -12.08
N ASN A 678 27.02 4.06 -13.03
CA ASN A 678 27.93 5.11 -13.51
C ASN A 678 27.31 5.87 -14.69
N HIS A 679 26.68 5.15 -15.60
CA HIS A 679 26.02 5.73 -16.76
C HIS A 679 24.66 5.08 -17.02
N MET A 680 23.72 5.87 -17.53
CA MET A 680 22.36 5.45 -17.83
C MET A 680 21.90 6.10 -19.13
N CYS A 681 21.15 5.35 -19.94
CA CYS A 681 20.36 5.92 -21.02
C CYS A 681 19.01 5.21 -21.19
N PRO A 682 17.95 5.94 -21.60
CA PRO A 682 16.71 5.31 -22.02
C PRO A 682 16.95 4.47 -23.29
N LEU A 683 16.26 3.35 -23.42
CA LEU A 683 16.34 2.45 -24.56
C LEU A 683 14.94 1.96 -24.93
N ASN A 684 14.46 2.29 -26.13
CA ASN A 684 13.18 1.81 -26.61
C ASN A 684 13.36 1.01 -27.91
N SER A 685 13.78 -0.25 -27.79
CA SER A 685 13.96 -1.16 -28.93
C SER A 685 12.75 -2.10 -29.10
N ASP A 686 12.72 -2.83 -30.21
CA ASP A 686 11.65 -3.81 -30.48
C ASP A 686 11.69 -5.00 -29.51
N GLY A 687 12.89 -5.45 -29.10
CA GLY A 687 13.06 -6.50 -28.09
C GLY A 687 13.05 -6.00 -26.65
N TYR A 688 13.37 -4.72 -26.43
CA TYR A 688 13.39 -4.07 -25.12
C TYR A 688 12.57 -2.77 -25.16
N PRO A 689 11.22 -2.88 -25.19
CA PRO A 689 10.35 -1.71 -25.21
C PRO A 689 10.43 -0.97 -23.86
N ASP A 690 10.39 0.37 -23.91
CA ASP A 690 10.36 1.27 -22.74
C ASP A 690 11.35 0.89 -21.62
N SER A 691 12.55 0.47 -22.00
CA SER A 691 13.60 -0.04 -21.12
C SER A 691 14.68 1.01 -20.84
N LEU A 692 15.58 0.68 -19.93
CA LEU A 692 16.76 1.47 -19.57
C LEU A 692 18.00 0.61 -19.76
N ALA A 693 19.07 1.21 -20.31
CA ALA A 693 20.39 0.64 -20.28
C ALA A 693 21.22 1.31 -19.18
N LEU A 694 21.86 0.50 -18.35
CA LEU A 694 22.56 0.89 -17.13
C LEU A 694 23.95 0.28 -17.14
N ALA A 695 24.98 1.09 -16.96
CA ALA A 695 26.37 0.62 -16.93
C ALA A 695 27.00 0.91 -15.56
N ASN A 696 27.62 -0.12 -14.98
CA ASN A 696 28.53 0.00 -13.84
C ASN A 696 29.98 -0.23 -14.29
N ASP A 697 30.92 -0.36 -13.37
CA ASP A 697 32.34 -0.56 -13.71
C ASP A 697 32.63 -1.88 -14.45
N THR A 698 31.75 -2.87 -14.35
CA THR A 698 31.97 -4.26 -14.81
C THR A 698 30.99 -4.74 -15.87
N THR A 699 29.73 -4.32 -15.82
CA THR A 699 28.61 -4.87 -16.61
C THR A 699 27.71 -3.77 -17.16
N LEU A 700 27.08 -4.10 -18.27
CA LEU A 700 26.00 -3.37 -18.92
C LEU A 700 24.71 -4.17 -18.73
N MET A 701 23.73 -3.57 -18.05
CA MET A 701 22.42 -4.14 -17.77
C MET A 701 21.36 -3.44 -18.60
N ILE A 702 20.40 -4.19 -19.15
CA ILE A 702 19.20 -3.67 -19.82
C ILE A 702 17.99 -4.18 -19.04
N GLY A 703 17.11 -3.27 -18.63
CA GLY A 703 15.94 -3.62 -17.84
C GLY A 703 14.87 -2.55 -17.84
N THR A 704 13.65 -2.93 -17.51
CA THR A 704 12.57 -1.96 -17.27
C THR A 704 12.61 -1.49 -15.82
N ILE A 705 12.30 -0.21 -15.61
CA ILE A 705 12.14 0.33 -14.27
C ILE A 705 10.74 -0.02 -13.75
N ASP A 706 10.64 -0.41 -12.49
CA ASP A 706 9.34 -0.56 -11.84
C ASP A 706 8.64 0.80 -11.68
N GLU A 707 7.38 0.76 -11.28
CA GLU A 707 6.63 1.96 -10.94
C GLU A 707 7.38 2.78 -9.87
N ILE A 708 7.51 4.09 -10.11
CA ILE A 708 8.35 4.98 -9.30
C ILE A 708 7.63 5.26 -7.97
N GLN A 709 7.88 4.41 -6.98
CA GLN A 709 7.30 4.47 -5.63
C GLN A 709 8.40 4.41 -4.57
N LYS A 710 8.11 4.89 -3.34
CA LYS A 710 9.05 4.85 -2.21
C LYS A 710 9.34 3.40 -1.77
N LEU A 711 8.31 2.55 -1.76
CA LEU A 711 8.41 1.13 -1.42
C LEU A 711 8.04 0.29 -2.64
N HIS A 712 8.93 -0.60 -3.06
CA HIS A 712 8.64 -1.59 -4.09
C HIS A 712 7.99 -2.83 -3.47
N ILE A 713 6.85 -3.24 -4.00
CA ILE A 713 6.09 -4.40 -3.54
C ILE A 713 6.07 -5.47 -4.64
N ARG A 714 6.74 -6.59 -4.37
CA ARG A 714 6.68 -7.78 -5.24
C ARG A 714 5.63 -8.75 -4.71
N THR A 715 4.76 -9.21 -5.60
CA THR A 715 3.66 -10.12 -5.28
C THR A 715 3.94 -11.53 -5.74
N ILE A 716 3.79 -12.51 -4.85
CA ILE A 716 3.86 -13.94 -5.14
C ILE A 716 2.48 -14.57 -4.85
N PRO A 717 1.66 -14.86 -5.88
CA PRO A 717 0.34 -15.43 -5.67
C PRO A 717 0.42 -16.88 -5.19
N LEU A 718 -0.26 -17.20 -4.08
CA LEU A 718 -0.38 -18.59 -3.58
C LEU A 718 -1.71 -19.23 -3.97
N ARG A 719 -2.76 -18.41 -4.11
CA ARG A 719 -4.15 -18.81 -4.38
C ARG A 719 -4.78 -19.70 -3.31
N GLU A 720 -4.23 -19.63 -2.10
CA GLU A 720 -4.73 -20.21 -0.87
C GLU A 720 -4.27 -19.31 0.29
N SER A 721 -4.99 -19.34 1.41
CA SER A 721 -4.81 -18.36 2.50
C SER A 721 -3.51 -18.62 3.27
N PRO A 722 -2.51 -17.73 3.24
CA PRO A 722 -1.34 -17.88 4.09
C PRO A 722 -1.65 -17.48 5.54
N ARG A 723 -1.12 -18.22 6.51
CA ARG A 723 -1.39 -18.03 7.95
C ARG A 723 -0.17 -17.62 8.76
N ARG A 724 0.98 -18.27 8.52
CA ARG A 724 2.23 -18.06 9.26
C ARG A 724 3.42 -18.19 8.35
N ILE A 725 4.48 -17.44 8.64
CA ILE A 725 5.74 -17.49 7.88
C ILE A 725 6.95 -17.50 8.81
N ALA A 726 7.95 -18.30 8.47
CA ALA A 726 9.25 -18.31 9.13
C ALA A 726 10.37 -18.41 8.08
N TYR A 727 11.44 -17.65 8.28
CA TYR A 727 12.65 -17.73 7.46
C TYR A 727 13.67 -18.66 8.12
N GLN A 728 14.33 -19.49 7.32
CA GLN A 728 15.45 -20.31 7.76
C GLN A 728 16.70 -19.96 6.95
N GLU A 729 17.58 -19.17 7.57
CA GLU A 729 18.80 -18.70 6.92
C GLU A 729 19.71 -19.86 6.50
N ALA A 730 19.89 -20.88 7.35
CA ALA A 730 20.79 -21.99 7.05
C ALA A 730 20.44 -22.75 5.75
N THR A 731 19.16 -22.85 5.40
CA THR A 731 18.69 -23.52 4.17
C THR A 731 18.30 -22.53 3.08
N GLN A 732 18.31 -21.21 3.36
CA GLN A 732 17.90 -20.16 2.44
C GLN A 732 16.46 -20.39 1.91
N THR A 733 15.56 -20.82 2.80
CA THR A 733 14.16 -21.12 2.51
C THR A 733 13.20 -20.37 3.43
N PHE A 734 11.96 -20.23 2.98
CA PHE A 734 10.83 -19.83 3.80
C PHE A 734 9.91 -21.03 4.06
N GLY A 735 9.51 -21.20 5.32
CA GLY A 735 8.41 -22.06 5.70
C GLY A 735 7.12 -21.25 5.77
N VAL A 736 6.05 -21.71 5.14
CA VAL A 736 4.75 -21.02 5.14
C VAL A 736 3.62 -22.01 5.42
N ILE A 737 2.74 -21.66 6.35
CA ILE A 737 1.49 -22.42 6.59
C ILE A 737 0.40 -21.81 5.70
N THR A 738 -0.30 -22.66 4.96
CA THR A 738 -1.44 -22.27 4.11
C THR A 738 -2.71 -23.04 4.45
N LEU A 739 -3.84 -22.43 4.13
CA LEU A 739 -5.19 -22.99 4.24
C LEU A 739 -5.88 -22.88 2.88
N ARG A 740 -6.32 -24.02 2.35
CA ARG A 740 -7.24 -24.08 1.22
C ARG A 740 -8.60 -24.64 1.65
N VAL A 741 -9.64 -24.26 0.93
CA VAL A 741 -11.00 -24.76 1.13
C VAL A 741 -11.36 -25.61 -0.07
N ASP A 742 -11.46 -26.92 0.12
CA ASP A 742 -11.85 -27.85 -0.91
C ASP A 742 -13.39 -28.00 -0.86
N THR A 743 -14.07 -27.45 -1.86
CA THR A 743 -15.50 -27.73 -2.12
C THR A 743 -15.58 -28.98 -3.01
N GLY A 744 -16.41 -29.97 -2.67
CA GLY A 744 -16.59 -31.19 -3.47
C GLY A 744 -16.71 -30.93 -4.98
N GLU A 745 -16.16 -31.84 -5.81
CA GLU A 745 -15.90 -31.68 -7.25
C GLU A 745 -16.80 -30.64 -7.96
N ARG A 746 -16.26 -29.43 -8.14
CA ARG A 746 -16.85 -28.39 -8.99
C ARG A 746 -16.83 -28.85 -10.44
N ASN A 747 -17.84 -29.61 -10.87
CA ASN A 747 -18.14 -29.85 -12.28
C ASN A 747 -18.81 -28.61 -12.90
N THR A 748 -18.22 -27.43 -12.73
CA THR A 748 -18.65 -26.22 -13.47
C THR A 748 -18.01 -26.25 -14.85
N GLN A 749 -18.74 -26.80 -15.83
CA GLN A 749 -18.38 -26.90 -17.25
C GLN A 749 -18.22 -25.53 -17.98
N CYS A 750 -17.96 -24.41 -17.30
CA CYS A 750 -18.08 -23.09 -17.93
C CYS A 750 -16.81 -22.26 -18.08
N PHE A 751 -15.70 -22.54 -17.39
CA PHE A 751 -14.46 -21.76 -17.54
C PHE A 751 -13.23 -22.67 -17.35
N GLU A 752 -12.09 -22.32 -17.95
CA GLU A 752 -10.82 -23.01 -17.67
C GLU A 752 -10.51 -22.98 -16.16
N PRO A 753 -9.94 -24.05 -15.59
CA PRO A 753 -9.62 -24.09 -14.17
C PRO A 753 -8.63 -22.98 -13.83
N LEU A 754 -8.93 -22.22 -12.77
CA LEU A 754 -7.96 -21.31 -12.15
C LEU A 754 -6.63 -22.04 -11.92
N PRO A 755 -5.48 -21.36 -12.05
CA PRO A 755 -4.18 -21.92 -11.69
C PRO A 755 -4.25 -22.63 -10.34
N ALA A 756 -3.69 -23.84 -10.28
CA ALA A 756 -3.77 -24.67 -9.09
C ALA A 756 -3.15 -23.95 -7.87
N PRO A 757 -3.73 -24.11 -6.66
CA PRO A 757 -3.15 -23.61 -5.42
C PRO A 757 -1.68 -24.03 -5.23
N ALA A 758 -0.91 -23.19 -4.54
CA ALA A 758 0.52 -23.40 -4.30
C ALA A 758 0.84 -24.78 -3.69
N SER A 759 -0.01 -25.29 -2.80
CA SER A 759 0.15 -26.63 -2.21
C SER A 759 0.12 -27.78 -3.22
N LEU A 760 -0.52 -27.59 -4.38
CA LEU A 760 -0.65 -28.58 -5.45
C LEU A 760 0.41 -28.43 -6.56
N THR A 761 1.13 -27.31 -6.61
CA THR A 761 2.19 -27.04 -7.61
C THR A 761 3.59 -27.37 -7.09
N ALA A 762 3.70 -27.91 -5.86
CA ALA A 762 4.97 -28.24 -5.23
C ALA A 762 5.74 -29.34 -5.96
N GLN A 763 7.08 -29.21 -6.01
CA GLN A 763 7.95 -30.21 -6.64
C GLN A 763 7.91 -31.57 -5.91
N ASN A 764 7.86 -31.52 -4.58
CA ASN A 764 7.70 -32.69 -3.72
C ASN A 764 6.46 -32.55 -2.84
N THR A 765 5.71 -33.62 -2.66
CA THR A 765 4.55 -33.66 -1.77
C THR A 765 4.69 -34.76 -0.73
N SER A 766 4.11 -34.52 0.44
CA SER A 766 4.02 -35.50 1.53
C SER A 766 2.73 -35.28 2.30
N THR A 767 2.21 -36.33 2.90
CA THR A 767 0.96 -36.27 3.67
C THR A 767 1.21 -36.77 5.07
N ALA A 768 0.62 -36.12 6.06
CA ALA A 768 0.70 -36.54 7.45
C ALA A 768 0.14 -37.96 7.61
N THR A 769 0.88 -38.81 8.31
CA THR A 769 0.41 -40.13 8.78
C THR A 769 0.69 -40.18 10.27
N SER A 770 -0.36 -40.31 11.10
CA SER A 770 -0.20 -40.42 12.55
C SER A 770 -0.50 -41.83 13.04
N LYS A 771 0.41 -42.40 13.83
CA LYS A 771 0.20 -43.65 14.57
C LYS A 771 -0.49 -43.43 15.93
N LEU A 772 -0.58 -42.18 16.40
CA LEU A 772 -1.09 -41.84 17.73
C LEU A 772 -2.63 -41.76 17.77
N LEU A 773 -3.26 -41.43 16.64
CA LEU A 773 -4.72 -41.26 16.54
C LEU A 773 -5.48 -42.56 16.21
N SER A 774 -4.80 -43.69 15.98
CA SER A 774 -5.43 -44.99 15.67
C SER A 774 -5.96 -45.77 16.89
N GLY A 775 -6.04 -45.15 18.07
CA GLY A 775 -6.30 -45.82 19.35
C GLY A 775 -7.66 -45.57 20.02
N GLY A 776 -8.61 -44.89 19.37
CA GLY A 776 -9.96 -44.63 19.89
C GLY A 776 -11.04 -45.26 19.01
N GLY A 777 -12.05 -45.88 19.62
CA GLY A 777 -13.03 -46.77 19.00
C GLY A 777 -13.68 -46.25 17.70
N GLY A 778 -14.01 -47.21 16.82
CA GLY A 778 -14.49 -46.98 15.47
C GLY A 778 -15.54 -45.88 15.37
N VAL A 779 -15.19 -44.82 14.64
CA VAL A 779 -16.16 -43.92 14.03
C VAL A 779 -16.92 -44.78 13.03
N SER A 780 -18.18 -45.03 13.34
CA SER A 780 -19.15 -45.59 12.40
C SER A 780 -19.09 -44.81 11.10
N ALA A 781 -18.64 -45.47 10.04
CA ALA A 781 -18.73 -45.03 8.65
C ALA A 781 -20.21 -44.99 8.20
N GLY A 782 -20.99 -44.10 8.81
CA GLY A 782 -22.45 -44.02 8.63
C GLY A 782 -23.07 -42.73 9.15
N GLY A 783 -22.32 -41.64 9.27
CA GLY A 783 -22.90 -40.30 9.22
C GLY A 783 -23.03 -39.90 7.76
N GLU A 784 -24.23 -39.54 7.32
CA GLU A 784 -24.47 -38.97 5.98
C GLU A 784 -23.49 -37.80 5.77
N GLN A 785 -22.42 -38.02 5.00
CA GLN A 785 -21.60 -36.93 4.49
C GLN A 785 -22.51 -36.14 3.55
N SER A 786 -22.95 -34.98 4.02
CA SER A 786 -23.66 -34.04 3.17
C SER A 786 -22.73 -33.70 2.01
N ILE A 787 -23.23 -33.75 0.78
CA ILE A 787 -22.44 -33.61 -0.45
C ILE A 787 -21.90 -32.16 -0.63
N ASN A 788 -22.16 -31.26 0.33
CA ASN A 788 -21.93 -29.82 0.25
C ASN A 788 -21.01 -29.23 1.34
N ASP A 789 -20.39 -30.02 2.22
CA ASP A 789 -19.54 -29.43 3.27
C ASP A 789 -18.17 -29.01 2.74
N GLU A 790 -17.88 -27.71 2.83
CA GLU A 790 -16.57 -27.13 2.55
C GLU A 790 -15.53 -27.73 3.51
N GLN A 791 -14.48 -28.37 2.99
CA GLN A 791 -13.43 -28.95 3.82
C GLN A 791 -12.18 -28.06 3.84
N GLU A 792 -11.83 -27.57 5.03
CA GLU A 792 -10.56 -26.88 5.25
C GLU A 792 -9.39 -27.87 5.25
N VAL A 793 -8.39 -27.60 4.41
CA VAL A 793 -7.14 -28.37 4.33
C VAL A 793 -5.95 -27.46 4.59
N TYR A 794 -5.18 -27.78 5.62
CA TYR A 794 -3.95 -27.08 5.97
C TYR A 794 -2.72 -27.77 5.38
N SER A 795 -1.81 -26.97 4.84
CA SER A 795 -0.54 -27.43 4.28
C SER A 795 0.63 -26.60 4.83
N PHE A 796 1.79 -27.24 4.95
CA PHE A 796 3.06 -26.58 5.27
C PHE A 796 3.96 -26.61 4.03
N LEU A 797 4.28 -25.42 3.53
CA LEU A 797 5.02 -25.19 2.30
C LEU A 797 6.46 -24.76 2.61
N ILE A 798 7.41 -25.24 1.81
CA ILE A 798 8.79 -24.75 1.77
C ILE A 798 9.01 -24.03 0.45
N LEU A 799 9.37 -22.74 0.51
CA LEU A 799 9.65 -21.91 -0.65
C LEU A 799 11.13 -21.53 -0.70
N ARG A 800 11.69 -21.46 -1.91
CA ARG A 800 13.05 -20.96 -2.13
C ARG A 800 13.09 -19.44 -1.95
N GLN A 801 14.11 -18.89 -1.30
CA GLN A 801 14.16 -17.43 -1.07
C GLN A 801 14.32 -16.56 -2.33
N SER A 802 14.94 -17.07 -3.40
CA SER A 802 15.27 -16.26 -4.58
C SER A 802 14.13 -16.24 -5.60
N THR A 803 13.59 -17.42 -5.90
CA THR A 803 12.53 -17.60 -6.90
C THR A 803 11.13 -17.64 -6.29
N PHE A 804 11.01 -17.90 -4.98
CA PHE A 804 9.73 -18.19 -4.32
C PHE A 804 8.95 -19.35 -4.93
N GLU A 805 9.64 -20.27 -5.62
CA GLU A 805 9.06 -21.53 -6.06
C GLU A 805 8.79 -22.45 -4.86
N VAL A 806 7.68 -23.18 -4.93
CA VAL A 806 7.27 -24.15 -3.90
C VAL A 806 8.08 -25.44 -4.08
N LEU A 807 9.06 -25.64 -3.21
CA LEU A 807 9.96 -26.80 -3.23
C LEU A 807 9.29 -28.04 -2.65
N HIS A 808 8.56 -27.90 -1.54
CA HIS A 808 7.92 -29.03 -0.86
C HIS A 808 6.59 -28.59 -0.25
N SER A 809 5.58 -29.47 -0.33
CA SER A 809 4.28 -29.29 0.33
C SER A 809 3.98 -30.49 1.24
N HIS A 810 3.70 -30.23 2.51
CA HIS A 810 3.30 -31.23 3.49
C HIS A 810 1.84 -30.98 3.91
N THR A 811 0.93 -31.86 3.48
CA THR A 811 -0.50 -31.77 3.82
C THR A 811 -0.76 -32.41 5.18
N LEU A 812 -1.47 -31.69 6.06
CA LEU A 812 -1.81 -32.15 7.40
C LEU A 812 -3.01 -33.11 7.42
N LEU A 813 -3.39 -33.59 8.60
CA LEU A 813 -4.53 -34.50 8.74
C LEU A 813 -5.87 -33.78 8.47
N PRO A 814 -6.93 -34.51 8.08
CA PRO A 814 -8.27 -33.95 8.03
C PRO A 814 -8.67 -33.35 9.38
N SER A 815 -9.31 -32.18 9.37
CA SER A 815 -9.71 -31.45 10.59
C SER A 815 -8.55 -31.01 11.50
N GLU A 816 -7.31 -31.05 11.00
CA GLU A 816 -6.13 -30.51 11.70
C GLU A 816 -5.81 -29.11 11.18
N CYS A 817 -5.79 -28.15 12.10
CA CYS A 817 -5.49 -26.75 11.82
C CYS A 817 -4.11 -26.39 12.33
N ALA A 818 -3.27 -25.84 11.46
CA ALA A 818 -1.96 -25.34 11.84
C ALA A 818 -2.06 -23.89 12.32
N THR A 819 -1.53 -23.62 13.51
CA THR A 819 -1.76 -22.37 14.25
C THR A 819 -0.49 -21.54 14.45
N SER A 820 0.65 -22.21 14.64
CA SER A 820 1.94 -21.57 14.88
C SER A 820 3.08 -22.23 14.10
N LEU A 821 4.08 -21.43 13.75
CA LEU A 821 5.29 -21.83 13.02
C LEU A 821 6.50 -21.08 13.58
N ILE A 822 7.60 -21.79 13.75
CA ILE A 822 8.90 -21.18 14.05
C ILE A 822 10.02 -21.95 13.36
N SER A 823 11.11 -21.25 13.02
CA SER A 823 12.38 -21.84 12.60
C SER A 823 13.43 -21.55 13.68
N THR A 824 14.03 -22.59 14.25
CA THR A 824 15.06 -22.45 15.30
C THR A 824 15.94 -23.69 15.40
N THR A 825 17.08 -23.55 16.06
CA THR A 825 17.84 -24.68 16.63
C THR A 825 17.34 -24.97 18.06
N LEU A 826 17.56 -26.19 18.55
CA LEU A 826 17.10 -26.65 19.86
C LEU A 826 18.23 -27.39 20.61
N GLY A 827 18.38 -27.11 21.90
CA GLY A 827 19.40 -27.67 22.77
C GLY A 827 20.81 -27.38 22.27
N GLU A 828 21.65 -28.41 22.29
CA GLU A 828 22.99 -28.37 21.70
C GLU A 828 23.01 -28.84 20.22
N ASP A 829 21.85 -29.17 19.64
CA ASP A 829 21.78 -29.59 18.23
C ASP A 829 21.86 -28.36 17.31
N ALA A 830 22.93 -28.30 16.52
CA ALA A 830 23.14 -27.24 15.52
C ALA A 830 22.20 -27.36 14.31
N THR A 831 21.45 -28.46 14.19
CA THR A 831 20.50 -28.66 13.10
C THR A 831 19.35 -27.66 13.18
N PRO A 832 19.07 -26.91 12.11
CA PRO A 832 17.93 -26.00 12.07
C PRO A 832 16.63 -26.78 11.81
N TYR A 833 15.61 -26.53 12.63
CA TYR A 833 14.31 -27.20 12.52
C TYR A 833 13.19 -26.19 12.21
N TYR A 834 12.21 -26.64 11.43
CA TYR A 834 10.90 -26.02 11.34
C TYR A 834 9.96 -26.71 12.33
N ILE A 835 9.31 -25.96 13.21
CA ILE A 835 8.42 -26.51 14.23
C ILE A 835 7.02 -25.96 14.00
N VAL A 836 6.04 -26.85 13.84
CA VAL A 836 4.64 -26.54 13.53
C VAL A 836 3.76 -26.95 14.70
N GLY A 837 2.95 -26.02 15.19
CA GLY A 837 1.93 -26.26 16.20
C GLY A 837 0.55 -26.43 15.55
N THR A 838 -0.16 -27.50 15.90
CA THR A 838 -1.46 -27.85 15.34
C THR A 838 -2.54 -28.02 16.42
N ALA A 839 -3.80 -27.96 15.99
CA ALA A 839 -4.99 -28.23 16.76
C ALA A 839 -5.94 -29.12 15.95
N LEU A 840 -6.60 -30.08 16.59
CA LEU A 840 -7.66 -30.87 15.96
C LEU A 840 -9.00 -30.22 16.28
N ILE A 841 -9.69 -29.73 15.25
CA ILE A 841 -10.94 -28.99 15.39
C ILE A 841 -12.11 -29.90 15.00
N SER A 842 -13.04 -30.10 15.94
CA SER A 842 -14.32 -30.76 15.68
C SER A 842 -15.43 -29.72 15.73
N PRO A 843 -16.34 -29.64 14.75
CA PRO A 843 -17.43 -28.65 14.74
C PRO A 843 -18.34 -28.69 15.98
N GLU A 844 -18.41 -29.83 16.67
CA GLU A 844 -19.19 -30.00 17.91
C GLU A 844 -18.51 -29.40 19.15
N GLU A 845 -17.21 -29.08 19.09
CA GLU A 845 -16.43 -28.60 20.23
C GLU A 845 -16.25 -27.07 20.17
N ALA A 846 -16.56 -26.39 21.28
CA ALA A 846 -16.34 -24.94 21.39
C ALA A 846 -14.84 -24.57 21.47
N GLU A 847 -14.00 -25.48 21.98
CA GLU A 847 -12.55 -25.30 22.07
C GLU A 847 -11.84 -26.62 21.73
N PRO A 848 -10.69 -26.56 21.03
CA PRO A 848 -9.92 -27.75 20.67
C PRO A 848 -9.34 -28.39 21.93
N LYS A 849 -9.60 -29.69 22.12
CA LYS A 849 -9.10 -30.48 23.26
C LYS A 849 -7.80 -31.24 22.98
N SER A 850 -7.45 -31.39 21.70
CA SER A 850 -6.26 -32.11 21.25
C SER A 850 -5.54 -31.34 20.13
N GLY A 851 -4.23 -31.56 20.04
CA GLY A 851 -3.35 -30.95 19.06
C GLY A 851 -1.97 -31.58 19.13
N ARG A 852 -1.03 -31.13 18.30
CA ARG A 852 0.32 -31.67 18.24
C ARG A 852 1.36 -30.59 17.97
N ILE A 853 2.60 -30.85 18.39
CA ILE A 853 3.78 -30.08 18.00
C ILE A 853 4.64 -31.01 17.13
N ILE A 854 4.90 -30.61 15.89
CA ILE A 854 5.61 -31.41 14.89
C ILE A 854 6.93 -30.72 14.55
N VAL A 855 8.04 -31.45 14.66
CA VAL A 855 9.38 -30.95 14.36
C VAL A 855 9.82 -31.53 13.02
N PHE A 856 10.10 -30.65 12.06
CA PHE A 856 10.56 -30.99 10.72
C PHE A 856 12.00 -30.55 10.48
N HIS A 857 12.73 -31.35 9.73
CA HIS A 857 14.04 -31.02 9.18
C HIS A 857 13.92 -31.02 7.66
N TYR A 858 14.28 -29.88 7.04
CA TYR A 858 14.39 -29.77 5.60
C TYR A 858 15.82 -30.06 5.16
N ASN A 859 16.02 -31.14 4.39
CA ASN A 859 17.33 -31.51 3.86
C ASN A 859 17.21 -32.03 2.42
N GLU A 860 18.15 -31.66 1.55
CA GLU A 860 18.25 -32.11 0.15
C GLU A 860 16.91 -32.07 -0.63
N GLY A 861 16.12 -31.00 -0.45
CA GLY A 861 14.86 -30.83 -1.18
C GLY A 861 13.65 -31.56 -0.57
N LYS A 862 13.82 -32.26 0.55
CA LYS A 862 12.74 -33.03 1.21
C LYS A 862 12.54 -32.61 2.66
N LEU A 863 11.27 -32.54 3.05
CA LEU A 863 10.89 -32.33 4.44
C LEU A 863 10.72 -33.66 5.17
N ALA A 864 11.52 -33.89 6.21
CA ALA A 864 11.45 -35.07 7.07
C ALA A 864 10.89 -34.72 8.45
N MET A 865 9.93 -35.49 8.95
CA MET A 865 9.43 -35.36 10.31
C MET A 865 10.42 -36.03 11.27
N VAL A 866 10.97 -35.25 12.21
CA VAL A 866 11.96 -35.70 13.20
C VAL A 866 11.29 -36.10 14.50
N ALA A 867 10.37 -35.27 15.00
CA ALA A 867 9.67 -35.50 16.26
C ALA A 867 8.20 -35.09 16.18
N GLU A 868 7.38 -35.73 17.00
CA GLU A 868 5.96 -35.44 17.16
C GLU A 868 5.61 -35.48 18.66
N LYS A 869 4.96 -34.43 19.16
CA LYS A 869 4.53 -34.35 20.55
C LYS A 869 3.04 -34.04 20.63
N GLU A 870 2.27 -34.94 21.23
CA GLU A 870 0.85 -34.72 21.50
C GLU A 870 0.65 -33.72 22.64
N ILE A 871 -0.31 -32.80 22.44
CA ILE A 871 -0.72 -31.80 23.41
C ILE A 871 -2.24 -31.81 23.57
N LYS A 872 -2.71 -31.41 24.77
CA LYS A 872 -4.12 -31.34 25.13
C LYS A 872 -4.68 -29.95 24.88
N GLY A 873 -4.80 -29.56 23.62
CA GLY A 873 -5.31 -28.26 23.18
C GLY A 873 -4.62 -27.78 21.90
N ALA A 874 -4.87 -26.53 21.54
CA ALA A 874 -4.24 -25.86 20.40
C ALA A 874 -2.93 -25.17 20.80
N ALA A 875 -1.89 -25.34 19.98
CA ALA A 875 -0.61 -24.64 20.11
C ALA A 875 -0.64 -23.23 19.49
N TYR A 876 -1.31 -22.26 20.13
CA TYR A 876 -1.55 -20.93 19.55
C TYR A 876 -0.27 -20.16 19.17
N SER A 877 0.77 -20.21 20.00
CA SER A 877 2.05 -19.53 19.76
C SER A 877 3.22 -20.35 20.24
N MET A 878 4.35 -20.23 19.55
CA MET A 878 5.61 -20.88 19.91
C MET A 878 6.77 -19.91 19.72
N VAL A 879 7.74 -19.96 20.63
CA VAL A 879 8.94 -19.13 20.57
C VAL A 879 10.17 -19.91 21.06
N SER A 880 11.31 -19.63 20.46
CA SER A 880 12.60 -20.18 20.91
C SER A 880 13.02 -19.48 22.18
N PHE A 881 13.36 -20.24 23.23
CA PHE A 881 13.66 -19.71 24.55
C PHE A 881 14.92 -20.37 25.10
N ASN A 882 16.07 -19.71 25.00
CA ASN A 882 17.36 -20.19 25.51
C ASN A 882 17.69 -21.65 25.09
N GLY A 883 17.47 -22.00 23.82
CA GLY A 883 17.67 -23.35 23.28
C GLY A 883 16.53 -24.33 23.60
N LYS A 884 15.51 -23.92 24.34
CA LYS A 884 14.28 -24.69 24.61
C LYS A 884 13.14 -24.17 23.73
N LEU A 885 12.05 -24.92 23.68
CA LEU A 885 10.84 -24.54 22.97
C LEU A 885 9.76 -24.09 23.97
N LEU A 886 9.39 -22.83 23.94
CA LEU A 886 8.26 -22.31 24.70
C LEU A 886 7.00 -22.34 23.82
N ALA A 887 5.91 -22.91 24.32
CA ALA A 887 4.64 -22.99 23.60
C ALA A 887 3.44 -22.63 24.48
N SER A 888 2.47 -21.92 23.91
CA SER A 888 1.16 -21.73 24.55
C SER A 888 0.17 -22.78 24.06
N VAL A 889 -0.46 -23.47 25.00
CA VAL A 889 -1.46 -24.52 24.76
C VAL A 889 -2.74 -24.17 25.53
N ASN A 890 -3.76 -23.66 24.83
CA ASN A 890 -4.98 -23.08 25.42
C ASN A 890 -4.67 -22.11 26.58
N SER A 891 -5.10 -22.44 27.80
CA SER A 891 -4.88 -21.65 29.02
C SER A 891 -3.47 -21.78 29.61
N THR A 892 -2.59 -22.62 29.02
CA THR A 892 -1.30 -22.98 29.62
C THR A 892 -0.11 -22.49 28.82
N VAL A 893 0.92 -22.02 29.51
CA VAL A 893 2.24 -21.73 28.90
C VAL A 893 3.21 -22.81 29.34
N ARG A 894 3.82 -23.51 28.39
CA ARG A 894 4.62 -24.72 28.64
C ARG A 894 6.01 -24.58 28.03
N LEU A 895 7.02 -24.92 28.82
CA LEU A 895 8.41 -24.99 28.36
C LEU A 895 8.79 -26.44 28.06
N PHE A 896 9.29 -26.68 26.86
CA PHE A 896 9.75 -27.98 26.41
C PHE A 896 11.26 -27.97 26.20
N GLU A 897 11.91 -28.96 26.80
CA GLU A 897 13.32 -29.25 26.60
C GLU A 897 13.49 -30.22 25.42
N TRP A 898 14.55 -30.01 24.64
CA TRP A 898 14.95 -30.90 23.55
C TRP A 898 15.95 -31.93 24.05
N THR A 899 15.59 -33.21 24.01
CA THR A 899 16.43 -34.30 24.52
C THR A 899 17.44 -34.79 23.48
N ALA A 900 18.48 -35.51 23.94
CA ALA A 900 19.45 -36.16 23.06
C ALA A 900 18.83 -37.20 22.10
N ASP A 901 17.69 -37.79 22.50
CA ASP A 901 16.90 -38.73 21.69
C ASP A 901 16.02 -38.02 20.63
N LYS A 902 16.15 -36.69 20.50
CA LYS A 902 15.38 -35.84 19.57
C LYS A 902 13.87 -35.86 19.86
N GLU A 903 13.52 -35.73 21.14
CA GLU A 903 12.13 -35.60 21.60
C GLU A 903 11.90 -34.34 22.42
N LEU A 904 10.65 -33.86 22.45
CA LEU A 904 10.22 -32.74 23.29
C LEU A 904 9.72 -33.26 24.65
N ARG A 905 10.46 -32.94 25.72
CA ARG A 905 10.10 -33.24 27.10
C ARG A 905 9.53 -31.99 27.77
N LEU A 906 8.37 -32.12 28.42
CA LEU A 906 7.79 -31.03 29.19
C LEU A 906 8.63 -30.81 30.44
N GLU A 907 9.06 -29.58 30.65
CA GLU A 907 9.88 -29.18 31.79
C GLU A 907 9.03 -28.46 32.85
N CYS A 908 8.39 -27.35 32.46
CA CYS A 908 7.57 -26.55 33.37
C CYS A 908 6.30 -26.02 32.72
N SER A 909 5.33 -25.58 33.53
CA SER A 909 4.03 -25.08 33.05
C SER A 909 3.48 -23.98 33.95
N HIS A 910 2.79 -23.03 33.34
CA HIS A 910 2.07 -21.94 33.99
C HIS A 910 0.60 -21.93 33.54
N PHE A 911 -0.34 -21.67 34.46
CA PHE A 911 -1.78 -21.91 34.27
C PHE A 911 -2.68 -20.68 34.51
N ASN A 912 -2.13 -19.50 34.85
CA ASN A 912 -2.94 -18.33 35.23
C ASN A 912 -3.46 -17.51 34.03
N ASN A 913 -3.88 -18.18 32.96
CA ASN A 913 -4.43 -17.54 31.75
C ASN A 913 -5.78 -18.18 31.41
N ILE A 914 -6.68 -17.42 30.79
CA ILE A 914 -7.90 -17.94 30.17
C ILE A 914 -7.52 -18.62 28.87
N LEU A 915 -6.81 -17.89 27.98
CA LEU A 915 -6.32 -18.42 26.72
C LEU A 915 -5.09 -17.61 26.30
N ALA A 916 -3.92 -18.24 26.34
CA ALA A 916 -2.64 -17.62 26.02
C ALA A 916 -2.40 -17.63 24.49
N LEU A 917 -2.77 -16.54 23.83
CA LEU A 917 -2.72 -16.43 22.37
C LEU A 917 -1.34 -16.08 21.83
N TYR A 918 -0.60 -15.21 22.52
CA TYR A 918 0.64 -14.64 22.01
C TYR A 918 1.76 -14.73 23.03
N LEU A 919 2.96 -15.07 22.55
CA LEU A 919 4.18 -15.17 23.34
C LEU A 919 5.31 -14.37 22.71
N LYS A 920 6.06 -13.66 23.55
CA LYS A 920 7.34 -13.03 23.21
C LYS A 920 8.34 -13.27 24.33
N CYS A 921 9.63 -13.32 24.00
CA CYS A 921 10.67 -13.54 25.00
C CYS A 921 11.86 -12.62 24.79
N LYS A 922 12.51 -12.26 25.90
CA LYS A 922 13.77 -11.51 25.91
C LYS A 922 14.59 -11.96 27.12
N GLY A 923 15.74 -12.59 26.88
CA GLY A 923 16.51 -13.23 27.94
C GLY A 923 15.65 -14.24 28.70
N ASP A 924 15.56 -14.10 30.03
CA ASP A 924 14.75 -14.98 30.89
C ASP A 924 13.29 -14.53 31.07
N PHE A 925 12.91 -13.40 30.45
CA PHE A 925 11.55 -12.88 30.51
C PHE A 925 10.69 -13.44 29.38
N VAL A 926 9.45 -13.77 29.73
CA VAL A 926 8.40 -14.23 28.82
C VAL A 926 7.20 -13.30 28.99
N LEU A 927 6.85 -12.59 27.93
CA LEU A 927 5.63 -11.80 27.85
C LEU A 927 4.52 -12.67 27.26
N VAL A 928 3.40 -12.77 27.97
CA VAL A 928 2.22 -13.55 27.59
C VAL A 928 1.05 -12.60 27.41
N ALA A 929 0.37 -12.67 26.26
CA ALA A 929 -0.92 -12.02 26.08
C ALA A 929 -2.05 -13.05 26.16
N ASP A 930 -3.00 -12.75 27.01
CA ASP A 930 -4.24 -13.50 27.17
C ASP A 930 -5.33 -12.96 26.23
N LEU A 931 -6.31 -13.80 25.89
CA LEU A 931 -7.48 -13.38 25.11
C LEU A 931 -8.23 -12.20 25.73
N MET A 932 -8.36 -12.12 27.06
CA MET A 932 -9.08 -11.02 27.73
C MET A 932 -8.38 -10.46 28.98
N LYS A 933 -7.44 -11.19 29.59
CA LYS A 933 -6.67 -10.74 30.78
C LYS A 933 -5.43 -9.90 30.43
N SER A 934 -5.46 -9.16 29.33
CA SER A 934 -4.35 -8.30 28.88
C SER A 934 -3.01 -9.04 28.86
N ILE A 935 -1.93 -8.43 29.38
CA ILE A 935 -0.57 -8.95 29.37
C ILE A 935 -0.06 -9.35 30.76
N ALA A 936 0.75 -10.40 30.78
CA ALA A 936 1.47 -10.88 31.96
C ALA A 936 2.94 -11.13 31.63
N LEU A 937 3.83 -10.78 32.58
CA LEU A 937 5.26 -11.01 32.48
C LEU A 937 5.65 -12.17 33.41
N LEU A 938 6.19 -13.22 32.82
CA LEU A 938 6.77 -14.34 33.54
C LEU A 938 8.29 -14.25 33.51
N GLY A 939 8.94 -14.60 34.62
CA GLY A 939 10.37 -14.84 34.70
C GLY A 939 10.63 -16.32 34.83
N TYR A 940 11.46 -16.88 33.96
CA TYR A 940 11.94 -18.24 34.14
C TYR A 940 13.06 -18.26 35.20
N LYS A 941 12.97 -19.19 36.15
CA LYS A 941 14.01 -19.40 37.17
C LYS A 941 14.75 -20.72 36.86
N PRO A 942 15.95 -20.69 36.25
CA PRO A 942 16.66 -21.90 35.85
C PRO A 942 17.02 -22.83 37.01
N LEU A 943 17.12 -22.32 38.24
CA LEU A 943 17.42 -23.12 39.43
C LEU A 943 16.20 -23.87 39.99
N GLN A 944 14.99 -23.45 39.63
CA GLN A 944 13.73 -24.00 40.15
C GLN A 944 12.94 -24.75 39.07
N ASP A 945 13.41 -24.73 37.82
CA ASP A 945 12.70 -25.23 36.64
C ASP A 945 11.22 -24.80 36.63
N ALA A 946 10.98 -23.52 36.94
CA ALA A 946 9.63 -22.98 37.13
C ALA A 946 9.51 -21.55 36.59
N PHE A 947 8.28 -21.19 36.21
CA PHE A 947 7.90 -19.82 35.90
C PHE A 947 7.40 -19.11 37.15
N GLU A 948 7.91 -17.89 37.36
CA GLU A 948 7.41 -16.95 38.36
C GLU A 948 6.67 -15.82 37.63
N GLU A 949 5.42 -15.54 38.00
CA GLU A 949 4.69 -14.38 37.49
C GLU A 949 5.23 -13.12 38.19
N ILE A 950 5.91 -12.25 37.43
CA ILE A 950 6.56 -11.06 37.97
C ILE A 950 5.54 -9.93 38.11
N ALA A 951 4.79 -9.67 37.04
CA ALA A 951 3.81 -8.61 37.01
C ALA A 951 2.70 -8.91 35.98
N ARG A 952 1.54 -8.28 36.16
CA ARG A 952 0.38 -8.39 35.26
C ARG A 952 -0.36 -7.06 35.15
N ASP A 953 -0.93 -6.80 33.99
CA ASP A 953 -1.90 -5.71 33.80
C ASP A 953 -3.28 -6.14 34.36
N GLY A 954 -3.82 -5.36 35.29
CA GLY A 954 -5.10 -5.65 35.93
C GLY A 954 -6.33 -5.35 35.06
N ASN A 955 -6.16 -4.70 33.91
CA ASN A 955 -7.26 -4.31 33.04
C ASN A 955 -7.72 -5.44 32.11
N VAL A 956 -9.00 -5.43 31.75
CA VAL A 956 -9.56 -6.36 30.75
C VAL A 956 -9.35 -5.77 29.36
N LYS A 957 -8.52 -6.44 28.55
CA LYS A 957 -8.23 -6.06 27.18
C LYS A 957 -8.18 -7.28 26.29
N TRP A 958 -8.83 -7.16 25.14
CA TRP A 958 -8.86 -8.22 24.13
C TRP A 958 -7.69 -8.08 23.19
N MET A 959 -6.66 -8.88 23.45
CA MET A 959 -5.34 -8.72 22.80
C MET A 959 -5.36 -9.21 21.36
N THR A 960 -4.67 -8.48 20.48
CA THR A 960 -4.47 -8.88 19.07
C THR A 960 -2.99 -9.09 18.72
N ALA A 961 -2.08 -8.38 19.38
CA ALA A 961 -0.65 -8.54 19.23
C ALA A 961 0.10 -7.96 20.44
N ILE A 962 1.32 -8.44 20.68
CA ILE A 962 2.23 -7.94 21.73
C ILE A 962 3.68 -7.88 21.23
N GLU A 963 4.47 -7.00 21.84
CA GLU A 963 5.92 -6.95 21.65
C GLU A 963 6.65 -6.45 22.90
N ILE A 964 7.89 -6.89 23.08
CA ILE A 964 8.79 -6.38 24.12
C ILE A 964 9.61 -5.24 23.51
N LEU A 965 9.47 -4.02 24.03
CA LEU A 965 10.25 -2.87 23.55
C LEU A 965 11.65 -2.89 24.19
N ASP A 966 11.68 -2.97 25.52
CA ASP A 966 12.89 -3.08 26.32
C ASP A 966 12.66 -4.00 27.55
N ASP A 967 13.53 -3.98 28.55
CA ASP A 967 13.44 -4.89 29.71
C ASP A 967 12.31 -4.52 30.70
N ASP A 968 11.76 -3.30 30.59
CA ASP A 968 10.76 -2.77 31.50
C ASP A 968 9.46 -2.34 30.80
N ASN A 969 9.48 -2.11 29.49
CA ASN A 969 8.36 -1.58 28.70
C ASN A 969 7.85 -2.60 27.67
N PHE A 970 6.54 -2.84 27.71
CA PHE A 970 5.85 -3.84 26.89
C PHE A 970 4.73 -3.21 26.08
N LEU A 971 4.75 -3.41 24.76
CA LEU A 971 3.75 -2.90 23.82
C LEU A 971 2.63 -3.92 23.61
N GLY A 972 1.39 -3.45 23.64
CA GLY A 972 0.21 -4.26 23.34
C GLY A 972 -0.73 -3.55 22.35
N ALA A 973 -1.43 -4.35 21.56
CA ALA A 973 -2.53 -3.91 20.70
C ALA A 973 -3.83 -4.65 21.07
N ASP A 974 -4.97 -3.95 20.98
CA ASP A 974 -6.29 -4.49 21.32
C ASP A 974 -7.27 -4.51 20.13
N ASN A 975 -8.40 -5.21 20.31
CA ASN A 975 -9.46 -5.33 19.32
C ASN A 975 -10.23 -4.01 19.06
N PHE A 976 -10.08 -3.00 19.91
CA PHE A 976 -10.66 -1.67 19.75
C PHE A 976 -9.73 -0.73 18.95
N HIS A 977 -8.70 -1.28 18.31
CA HIS A 977 -7.75 -0.55 17.46
C HIS A 977 -6.85 0.43 18.24
N ASN A 978 -6.54 0.10 19.49
CA ASN A 978 -5.62 0.88 20.32
C ASN A 978 -4.26 0.21 20.43
N LEU A 979 -3.27 1.04 20.74
CA LEU A 979 -1.96 0.67 21.27
C LEU A 979 -1.86 1.12 22.72
N PHE A 980 -1.17 0.35 23.53
CA PHE A 980 -0.82 0.72 24.90
C PHE A 980 0.56 0.21 25.26
N VAL A 981 1.21 0.88 26.22
CA VAL A 981 2.50 0.44 26.79
C VAL A 981 2.34 0.27 28.29
N CYS A 982 2.66 -0.93 28.76
CA CYS A 982 2.77 -1.23 30.17
C CYS A 982 4.22 -1.19 30.62
N GLN A 983 4.47 -0.61 31.78
CA GLN A 983 5.78 -0.56 32.40
C GLN A 983 5.79 -1.40 33.69
N LYS A 984 6.86 -2.19 33.87
CA LYS A 984 7.17 -2.87 35.14
C LYS A 984 7.72 -1.86 36.14
N ASP A 985 7.10 -1.74 37.30
CA ASP A 985 7.64 -0.90 38.38
C ASP A 985 8.64 -1.67 39.25
N SER A 986 9.89 -1.70 38.81
CA SER A 986 10.99 -2.28 39.59
C SER A 986 11.34 -1.49 40.85
N ALA A 987 10.94 -0.21 40.92
CA ALA A 987 11.23 0.69 42.03
C ALA A 987 10.17 0.65 43.14
N ALA A 988 9.06 -0.05 42.90
CA ALA A 988 7.99 -0.25 43.86
C ALA A 988 8.51 -0.81 45.21
N THR A 989 8.04 -0.20 46.30
CA THR A 989 8.46 -0.53 47.66
C THR A 989 7.72 -1.73 48.24
N THR A 990 6.54 -2.05 47.70
CA THR A 990 5.73 -3.21 48.10
C THR A 990 5.70 -4.26 46.99
N ASP A 991 5.60 -5.53 47.38
CA ASP A 991 5.52 -6.64 46.41
C ASP A 991 4.19 -6.62 45.62
N GLU A 992 3.12 -6.08 46.22
CA GLU A 992 1.83 -5.91 45.54
C GLU A 992 1.91 -4.88 44.41
N GLU A 993 2.54 -3.72 44.64
CA GLU A 993 2.78 -2.72 43.60
C GLU A 993 3.72 -3.26 42.51
N ARG A 994 4.75 -4.03 42.88
CA ARG A 994 5.66 -4.66 41.90
C ARG A 994 4.94 -5.67 41.00
N SER A 995 3.92 -6.34 41.52
CA SER A 995 3.11 -7.32 40.78
C SER A 995 2.11 -6.69 39.80
N GLN A 996 1.89 -5.37 39.89
CA GLN A 996 0.97 -4.62 39.03
C GLN A 996 1.77 -3.87 37.95
N MET A 997 1.41 -4.08 36.68
CA MET A 997 1.95 -3.24 35.61
C MET A 997 1.20 -1.92 35.52
N GLN A 998 1.93 -0.84 35.26
CA GLN A 998 1.34 0.50 35.07
C GLN A 998 1.20 0.82 33.58
N GLU A 999 0.03 1.31 33.17
CA GLU A 999 -0.19 1.83 31.82
C GLU A 999 0.48 3.21 31.69
N VAL A 1000 1.61 3.26 30.99
CA VAL A 1000 2.39 4.50 30.79
C VAL A 1000 2.17 5.10 29.40
N GLY A 1001 1.59 4.34 28.48
CA GLY A 1001 1.25 4.79 27.13
C GLY A 1001 -0.13 4.32 26.71
N LEU A 1002 -0.94 5.20 26.12
CA LEU A 1002 -2.27 4.90 25.58
C LEU A 1002 -2.45 5.69 24.28
N TYR A 1003 -2.88 5.02 23.21
CA TYR A 1003 -3.01 5.64 21.90
C TYR A 1003 -4.04 4.91 21.03
N HIS A 1004 -4.93 5.64 20.37
CA HIS A 1004 -5.81 5.04 19.36
C HIS A 1004 -5.18 5.09 17.97
N LEU A 1005 -4.81 3.92 17.46
CA LEU A 1005 -4.19 3.77 16.14
C LEU A 1005 -5.23 3.89 15.03
N GLY A 1006 -6.41 3.29 15.22
CA GLY A 1006 -7.44 3.20 14.19
C GLY A 1006 -7.25 2.05 13.20
N GLU A 1007 -6.29 1.17 13.46
CA GLU A 1007 -6.00 -0.05 12.70
C GLU A 1007 -6.01 -1.27 13.63
N MET A 1008 -6.37 -2.44 13.10
CA MET A 1008 -6.25 -3.70 13.83
C MET A 1008 -4.89 -4.33 13.52
N VAL A 1009 -4.01 -4.39 14.53
CA VAL A 1009 -2.67 -4.96 14.41
C VAL A 1009 -2.71 -6.47 14.61
N ASN A 1010 -2.19 -7.23 13.64
CA ASN A 1010 -2.09 -8.69 13.71
C ASN A 1010 -0.72 -9.17 14.20
N ILE A 1011 0.35 -8.41 13.90
CA ILE A 1011 1.71 -8.85 14.17
C ILE A 1011 2.66 -7.68 14.43
N PHE A 1012 3.53 -7.85 15.42
CA PHE A 1012 4.70 -7.01 15.67
C PHE A 1012 5.99 -7.80 15.39
N ARG A 1013 6.98 -7.13 14.79
CA ARG A 1013 8.33 -7.65 14.58
C ARG A 1013 9.38 -6.55 14.76
N HIS A 1014 10.46 -6.87 15.46
CA HIS A 1014 11.66 -6.03 15.48
C HIS A 1014 12.31 -5.98 14.10
N GLY A 1015 12.78 -4.80 13.70
CA GLY A 1015 13.46 -4.57 12.42
C GLY A 1015 13.19 -3.19 11.85
N SER A 1016 13.90 -2.85 10.77
CA SER A 1016 13.69 -1.63 9.98
C SER A 1016 13.79 -1.95 8.49
N LEU A 1017 13.08 -1.18 7.66
CA LEU A 1017 13.17 -1.21 6.19
C LEU A 1017 14.30 -0.33 5.64
N VAL A 1018 14.88 0.50 6.51
CA VAL A 1018 15.91 1.47 6.15
C VAL A 1018 17.28 0.86 6.40
N MET A 1019 18.23 1.19 5.53
CA MET A 1019 19.62 0.77 5.67
C MET A 1019 20.25 1.42 6.89
N HIS A 1020 20.67 0.62 7.88
CA HIS A 1020 21.37 1.12 9.05
C HIS A 1020 22.87 1.28 8.77
N HIS A 1021 23.33 2.51 8.56
CA HIS A 1021 24.77 2.81 8.52
C HIS A 1021 25.30 3.02 9.94
N ALA A 1022 26.17 2.11 10.40
CA ALA A 1022 26.86 2.26 11.67
C ALA A 1022 27.78 3.49 11.64
N GLY A 1023 27.32 4.62 12.20
CA GLY A 1023 28.09 5.87 12.32
C GLY A 1023 27.34 7.16 11.98
N GLU A 1024 26.18 7.08 11.30
CA GLU A 1024 25.37 8.25 10.87
C GLU A 1024 24.11 8.46 11.74
N ASN A 1025 24.11 8.07 13.02
CA ASN A 1025 22.95 8.28 13.89
C ASN A 1025 22.84 9.78 14.26
N THR A 1026 22.17 10.57 13.42
CA THR A 1026 21.81 11.96 13.75
C THR A 1026 20.55 12.05 14.60
N THR A 1027 19.61 11.09 14.48
CA THR A 1027 18.36 11.09 15.25
C THR A 1027 18.46 10.25 16.52
N PRO A 1028 17.95 10.75 17.67
CA PRO A 1028 18.11 10.10 18.96
C PRO A 1028 17.02 9.04 19.22
N ILE A 1029 16.63 8.26 18.20
CA ILE A 1029 15.58 7.23 18.33
C ILE A 1029 16.20 5.90 18.75
N GLN A 1030 15.53 5.18 19.65
CA GLN A 1030 15.97 3.86 20.14
C GLN A 1030 14.95 2.78 19.78
N GLY A 1031 15.43 1.65 19.25
CA GLY A 1031 14.59 0.52 18.86
C GLY A 1031 13.70 0.80 17.65
N SER A 1032 13.33 -0.27 16.94
CA SER A 1032 12.41 -0.20 15.80
C SER A 1032 11.55 -1.46 15.77
N VAL A 1033 10.25 -1.28 15.95
CA VAL A 1033 9.25 -2.35 15.87
C VAL A 1033 8.29 -2.04 14.73
N LEU A 1034 8.29 -2.89 13.71
CA LEU A 1034 7.33 -2.85 12.63
C LEU A 1034 6.04 -3.58 13.02
N PHE A 1035 4.91 -3.12 12.51
CA PHE A 1035 3.62 -3.80 12.67
C PHE A 1035 2.84 -3.89 11.36
N GLY A 1036 2.15 -5.02 11.19
CA GLY A 1036 1.26 -5.29 10.07
C GLY A 1036 -0.22 -5.31 10.50
N THR A 1037 -1.10 -4.78 9.67
CA THR A 1037 -2.51 -4.57 9.98
C THR A 1037 -3.47 -5.29 9.03
N VAL A 1038 -4.73 -5.42 9.45
CA VAL A 1038 -5.81 -6.01 8.64
C VAL A 1038 -6.09 -5.23 7.35
N ASN A 1039 -5.93 -3.90 7.34
CA ASN A 1039 -6.18 -3.09 6.13
C ASN A 1039 -4.95 -2.97 5.21
N GLY A 1040 -3.88 -3.74 5.48
CA GLY A 1040 -2.64 -3.72 4.69
C GLY A 1040 -1.69 -2.57 5.00
N ALA A 1041 -1.97 -1.77 6.03
CA ALA A 1041 -1.02 -0.76 6.49
C ALA A 1041 0.16 -1.42 7.22
N VAL A 1042 1.35 -0.89 6.98
CA VAL A 1042 2.57 -1.22 7.72
C VAL A 1042 2.96 0.04 8.49
N GLY A 1043 3.18 -0.08 9.80
CA GLY A 1043 3.65 1.02 10.61
C GLY A 1043 4.86 0.66 11.45
N MET A 1044 5.43 1.67 12.09
CA MET A 1044 6.60 1.54 12.94
C MET A 1044 6.37 2.21 14.28
N VAL A 1045 6.83 1.56 15.35
CA VAL A 1045 6.92 2.11 16.71
C VAL A 1045 8.38 2.19 17.11
N ALA A 1046 8.81 3.34 17.61
CA ALA A 1046 10.17 3.57 18.09
C ALA A 1046 10.18 4.36 19.40
N GLN A 1047 11.20 4.18 20.23
CA GLN A 1047 11.30 4.85 21.53
C GLN A 1047 12.03 6.20 21.42
N LEU A 1048 11.52 7.19 22.15
CA LEU A 1048 12.04 8.55 22.18
C LEU A 1048 12.67 8.88 23.55
N PRO A 1049 13.74 9.69 23.58
CA PRO A 1049 14.20 10.33 24.80
C PRO A 1049 13.15 11.32 25.32
N GLN A 1050 13.11 11.52 26.64
CA GLN A 1050 12.12 12.37 27.30
C GLN A 1050 12.11 13.81 26.78
N ASP A 1051 13.30 14.42 26.63
CA ASP A 1051 13.41 15.82 26.19
C ASP A 1051 12.91 15.99 24.76
N PHE A 1052 13.23 15.03 23.89
CA PHE A 1052 12.79 15.05 22.50
C PHE A 1052 11.29 14.77 22.37
N PHE A 1053 10.73 13.88 23.20
CA PHE A 1053 9.29 13.66 23.29
C PHE A 1053 8.55 14.94 23.72
N ALA A 1054 9.05 15.66 24.72
CA ALA A 1054 8.45 16.90 25.18
C ALA A 1054 8.45 17.99 24.08
N PHE A 1055 9.54 18.08 23.32
CA PHE A 1055 9.64 18.96 22.15
C PHE A 1055 8.61 18.59 21.07
N LEU A 1056 8.56 17.32 20.65
CA LEU A 1056 7.62 16.86 19.62
C LEU A 1056 6.16 16.97 20.07
N LEU A 1057 5.87 16.82 21.36
CA LEU A 1057 4.52 17.01 21.89
C LEU A 1057 4.06 18.47 21.77
N ASP A 1058 4.95 19.44 22.01
CA ASP A 1058 4.64 20.87 21.78
C ASP A 1058 4.39 21.13 20.29
N VAL A 1059 5.24 20.60 19.40
CA VAL A 1059 5.06 20.67 17.94
C VAL A 1059 3.70 20.10 17.53
N GLN A 1060 3.33 18.91 18.02
CA GLN A 1060 2.04 18.26 17.75
C GLN A 1060 0.86 19.12 18.20
N SER A 1061 0.98 19.75 19.38
CA SER A 1061 -0.05 20.63 19.93
C SER A 1061 -0.26 21.89 19.08
N LYS A 1062 0.80 22.44 18.48
CA LYS A 1062 0.73 23.59 17.58
C LYS A 1062 0.20 23.19 16.21
N LEU A 1063 0.66 22.08 15.65
CA LEU A 1063 0.18 21.52 14.38
C LEU A 1063 -1.32 21.26 14.40
N SER A 1064 -1.83 20.65 15.46
CA SER A 1064 -3.27 20.36 15.59
C SER A 1064 -4.16 21.61 15.63
N ARG A 1065 -3.61 22.79 15.95
CA ARG A 1065 -4.32 24.08 15.91
C ARG A 1065 -4.29 24.74 14.52
N VAL A 1066 -3.17 24.61 13.82
CA VAL A 1066 -2.94 25.23 12.50
C VAL A 1066 -3.59 24.41 11.37
N ILE A 1067 -3.55 23.09 11.47
CA ILE A 1067 -4.12 22.19 10.46
C ILE A 1067 -5.64 22.14 10.60
N LYS A 1068 -6.33 22.56 9.55
CA LYS A 1068 -7.79 22.42 9.44
C LYS A 1068 -8.14 20.97 9.10
N SER A 1069 -8.66 20.23 10.07
CA SER A 1069 -9.12 18.86 9.85
C SER A 1069 -10.35 18.80 8.93
N VAL A 1070 -10.35 17.86 7.99
CA VAL A 1070 -11.53 17.54 7.17
C VAL A 1070 -12.62 16.96 8.08
N GLY A 1071 -13.81 17.52 8.02
CA GLY A 1071 -14.90 17.18 8.95
C GLY A 1071 -14.81 17.89 10.31
N LYS A 1072 -13.79 18.73 10.52
CA LYS A 1072 -13.52 19.45 11.79
C LYS A 1072 -13.46 18.52 13.01
N VAL A 1073 -12.95 17.31 12.82
CA VAL A 1073 -12.73 16.38 13.93
C VAL A 1073 -11.42 16.75 14.62
N GLU A 1074 -11.43 16.83 15.95
CA GLU A 1074 -10.22 17.13 16.72
C GLU A 1074 -9.25 15.93 16.70
N HIS A 1075 -7.96 16.21 16.49
CA HIS A 1075 -6.91 15.18 16.50
C HIS A 1075 -6.82 14.46 17.85
N SER A 1076 -6.91 15.22 18.95
CA SER A 1076 -6.92 14.70 20.32
C SER A 1076 -8.09 13.74 20.58
N PHE A 1077 -9.27 14.05 20.04
CA PHE A 1077 -10.45 13.16 20.12
C PHE A 1077 -10.23 11.86 19.34
N TRP A 1078 -9.60 11.95 18.17
CA TRP A 1078 -9.33 10.78 17.34
C TRP A 1078 -8.32 9.84 17.99
N ARG A 1079 -7.19 10.39 18.47
CA ARG A 1079 -6.11 9.61 19.11
C ARG A 1079 -6.41 9.23 20.57
N SER A 1080 -7.50 9.72 21.16
CA SER A 1080 -7.91 9.35 22.52
C SER A 1080 -8.16 7.85 22.62
N TYR A 1081 -7.58 7.19 23.63
CA TYR A 1081 -7.79 5.78 23.91
C TYR A 1081 -9.28 5.49 24.17
N PHE A 1082 -9.78 4.39 23.59
CA PHE A 1082 -11.21 4.06 23.65
C PHE A 1082 -11.43 2.56 23.76
N THR A 1083 -12.14 2.16 24.80
CA THR A 1083 -12.75 0.84 24.95
C THR A 1083 -14.21 1.00 25.37
N GLU A 1084 -14.96 -0.09 25.44
CA GLU A 1084 -16.32 -0.06 26.00
C GLU A 1084 -16.36 0.45 27.44
N GLN A 1085 -15.30 0.23 28.22
CA GLN A 1085 -15.25 0.54 29.65
C GLN A 1085 -14.64 1.92 29.93
N LYS A 1086 -13.63 2.32 29.15
CA LYS A 1086 -12.75 3.45 29.48
C LYS A 1086 -12.52 4.32 28.26
N ARG A 1087 -12.45 5.63 28.50
CA ARG A 1087 -12.03 6.61 27.51
C ARG A 1087 -11.06 7.58 28.15
N ASP A 1088 -9.83 7.58 27.65
CA ASP A 1088 -8.75 8.42 28.17
C ASP A 1088 -8.09 9.23 27.06
N ALA A 1089 -7.40 10.29 27.44
CA ALA A 1089 -6.53 11.03 26.54
C ALA A 1089 -5.34 10.16 26.10
N SER A 1090 -4.79 10.45 24.91
CA SER A 1090 -3.55 9.84 24.47
C SER A 1090 -2.38 10.24 25.39
N MET A 1091 -1.54 9.29 25.78
CA MET A 1091 -0.37 9.53 26.60
C MET A 1091 0.80 8.66 26.15
N GLY A 1092 2.05 9.13 26.33
CA GLY A 1092 3.26 8.35 26.02
C GLY A 1092 3.50 8.04 24.54
N PHE A 1093 2.73 8.64 23.63
CA PHE A 1093 2.80 8.44 22.18
C PHE A 1093 2.76 9.76 21.41
N ILE A 1094 3.62 9.89 20.40
CA ILE A 1094 3.60 10.95 19.39
C ILE A 1094 3.12 10.37 18.06
N ASP A 1095 2.22 11.10 17.40
CA ASP A 1095 1.68 10.75 16.09
C ASP A 1095 2.59 11.29 14.98
N GLY A 1096 3.45 10.42 14.45
CA GLY A 1096 4.39 10.74 13.38
C GLY A 1096 3.72 11.19 12.09
N ASP A 1097 2.55 10.63 11.76
CA ASP A 1097 1.80 11.04 10.56
C ASP A 1097 1.40 12.53 10.63
N LEU A 1098 1.08 13.03 11.83
CA LEU A 1098 0.79 14.45 12.04
C LEU A 1098 2.06 15.30 12.00
N ILE A 1099 3.15 14.84 12.61
CA ILE A 1099 4.43 15.57 12.58
C ILE A 1099 4.94 15.73 11.15
N GLU A 1100 4.88 14.68 10.34
CA GLU A 1100 5.36 14.70 8.96
C GLU A 1100 4.52 15.58 8.03
N SER A 1101 3.23 15.75 8.33
CA SER A 1101 2.35 16.68 7.60
C SER A 1101 2.81 18.14 7.68
N PHE A 1102 3.71 18.49 8.62
CA PHE A 1102 4.36 19.80 8.64
C PHE A 1102 5.08 20.11 7.32
N LEU A 1103 5.71 19.11 6.70
CA LEU A 1103 6.46 19.26 5.45
C LEU A 1103 5.58 19.54 4.22
N ASP A 1104 4.25 19.41 4.38
CA ASP A 1104 3.25 19.67 3.35
C ASP A 1104 2.56 21.04 3.53
N LEU A 1105 2.89 21.78 4.61
CA LEU A 1105 2.34 23.10 4.88
C LEU A 1105 3.05 24.19 4.08
N ASN A 1106 2.30 25.25 3.75
CA ASN A 1106 2.90 26.47 3.19
C ASN A 1106 3.80 27.16 4.23
N ARG A 1107 4.82 27.89 3.77
CA ARG A 1107 5.83 28.52 4.64
C ARG A 1107 5.25 29.48 5.70
N ASP A 1108 4.15 30.16 5.40
CA ASP A 1108 3.45 31.03 6.35
C ASP A 1108 2.87 30.23 7.54
N LYS A 1109 2.25 29.08 7.25
CA LYS A 1109 1.73 28.18 8.30
C LYS A 1109 2.86 27.52 9.08
N MET A 1110 3.96 27.19 8.41
CA MET A 1110 5.15 26.68 9.10
C MET A 1110 5.69 27.70 10.12
N GLN A 1111 5.73 28.99 9.76
CA GLN A 1111 6.14 30.06 10.68
C GLN A 1111 5.18 30.17 11.88
N GLU A 1112 3.87 30.03 11.66
CA GLU A 1112 2.86 30.03 12.73
C GLU A 1112 3.11 28.88 13.74
N VAL A 1113 3.46 27.68 13.26
CA VAL A 1113 3.78 26.53 14.12
C VAL A 1113 5.08 26.77 14.90
N VAL A 1114 6.09 27.33 14.26
CA VAL A 1114 7.43 27.58 14.85
C VAL A 1114 7.41 28.68 15.90
N GLN A 1115 6.43 29.58 15.86
CA GLN A 1115 6.35 30.71 16.77
C GLN A 1115 6.34 30.25 18.25
N GLY A 1116 7.36 30.65 18.99
CA GLY A 1116 7.54 30.33 20.41
C GLY A 1116 7.92 28.87 20.70
N LEU A 1117 8.41 28.11 19.70
CA LEU A 1117 9.11 26.84 19.94
C LEU A 1117 10.56 27.12 20.36
N GLN A 1118 11.06 26.38 21.35
CA GLN A 1118 12.45 26.48 21.80
C GLN A 1118 13.15 25.13 21.59
N ILE A 1119 14.37 25.18 21.06
CA ILE A 1119 15.27 24.04 20.90
C ILE A 1119 16.39 24.16 21.92
N ASP A 1120 16.72 23.05 22.58
CA ASP A 1120 17.85 22.95 23.49
C ASP A 1120 19.10 22.54 22.71
N ASP A 1121 20.11 23.42 22.66
CA ASP A 1121 21.37 23.18 21.94
C ASP A 1121 22.51 22.77 22.89
N GLY A 1122 22.17 22.24 24.06
CA GLY A 1122 23.10 21.73 25.08
C GLY A 1122 23.55 22.76 26.12
N ASP A 1123 23.80 24.00 25.72
CA ASP A 1123 24.24 25.08 26.64
C ASP A 1123 23.22 26.24 26.78
N MET A 1124 22.29 26.44 25.82
CA MET A 1124 21.22 27.44 25.88
C MET A 1124 19.98 27.02 25.06
N LYS A 1125 18.78 27.46 25.51
CA LYS A 1125 17.54 27.37 24.73
C LYS A 1125 17.49 28.49 23.70
N ARG A 1126 17.46 28.13 22.42
CA ARG A 1126 17.28 29.06 21.29
C ARG A 1126 15.88 28.93 20.70
N ASP A 1127 15.36 30.01 20.13
CA ASP A 1127 14.11 29.93 19.38
C ASP A 1127 14.31 29.10 18.11
N ALA A 1128 13.38 28.19 17.84
CA ALA A 1128 13.40 27.35 16.65
C ALA A 1128 13.16 28.20 15.40
N THR A 1129 13.81 27.86 14.29
CA THR A 1129 13.44 28.37 12.96
C THR A 1129 12.67 27.32 12.17
N VAL A 1130 12.02 27.76 11.07
CA VAL A 1130 11.35 26.84 10.14
C VAL A 1130 12.35 25.81 9.59
N ASP A 1131 13.54 26.26 9.19
CA ASP A 1131 14.55 25.39 8.60
C ASP A 1131 15.11 24.38 9.63
N ASP A 1132 15.21 24.75 10.91
CA ASP A 1132 15.57 23.81 12.00
C ASP A 1132 14.52 22.69 12.13
N LEU A 1133 13.23 23.04 12.15
CA LEU A 1133 12.15 22.06 12.31
C LEU A 1133 11.98 21.19 11.05
N VAL A 1134 12.11 21.76 9.86
CA VAL A 1134 12.14 21.00 8.59
C VAL A 1134 13.24 19.94 8.65
N LYS A 1135 14.46 20.32 9.06
CA LYS A 1135 15.58 19.39 9.14
C LYS A 1135 15.29 18.24 10.12
N ILE A 1136 14.78 18.53 11.32
CA ILE A 1136 14.43 17.51 12.31
C ILE A 1136 13.40 16.53 11.76
N ILE A 1137 12.35 17.03 11.11
CA ILE A 1137 11.26 16.20 10.59
C ILE A 1137 11.71 15.41 9.37
N GLU A 1138 12.52 15.99 8.47
CA GLU A 1138 13.13 15.25 7.36
C GLU A 1138 14.00 14.09 7.87
N GLU A 1139 14.77 14.29 8.95
CA GLU A 1139 15.53 13.19 9.56
C GLU A 1139 14.62 12.12 10.18
N LEU A 1140 13.46 12.50 10.75
CA LEU A 1140 12.44 11.54 11.20
C LEU A 1140 11.82 10.77 10.03
N THR A 1141 11.57 11.39 8.88
CA THR A 1141 11.00 10.68 7.71
C THR A 1141 11.92 9.62 7.12
N ARG A 1142 13.23 9.69 7.43
CA ARG A 1142 14.23 8.72 6.95
C ARG A 1142 14.27 7.43 7.74
N ILE A 1143 13.57 7.32 8.86
CA ILE A 1143 13.63 6.13 9.73
C ILE A 1143 12.75 4.96 9.23
N HIS A 1144 11.85 5.22 8.27
CA HIS A 1144 10.83 4.26 7.83
C HIS A 1144 10.61 4.26 6.31
#